data_AF-A0A3C1YWR0-F1
#
_entry.id   AF-A0A3C1YWR0-F1
#
_cell.length_a   1.000
_cell.length_b   1.000
_cell.length_c   1.000
_cell.angle_alpha   90.00
_cell.angle_beta   90.00
_cell.angle_gamma   90.00
#
_symmetry.space_group_name_H-M   'P 1'
#
loop_
_entity.id
_entity.type
_entity.pdbx_description
1 polymer ?
#
loop_
_entity_poly.entity_id
_entity_poly.type
_entity_poly.pdbx_seq_one_letter_code
_entity_poly.pdbx_strand_id
1 'polypeptide(L)'
;MSRTTAIPSDAALHAAEPRHELQRQAIQFLADLPALPFSHDDITAGSESELQAAVCGRSEDVDLPRTIHASNYVKNIRERTAAGDSPRILIRQLQELLTSSEATVWENSWVRFPRRCLNRAATQLLDRDLAADKRAPQGPRRADVDRYLLVEQGEEWVRLPISYLLTLTLAEVLGEFEEHVPTLASESRRLLDHFLNDNSSPETFSFYVSRMEPSGGMGTGIARETAIRFLLTHLLVLYANRRFGLEERGQCVVVYASPHPPMRQRRLNHLVSDAFYRELFMNPCLSGWERGEEKSRYMGLCHEVLSRSQLNAVLRLKDAGIITRNLVVLPSTSNISLANNGTHLSLGSRRLSEVLRAGTKRYTPAHEKVVGDLVIKIVEHFLPLFVGTYSAAPYRMNFQDFHPELALGFLPHELDFTHLRMLWRRWKKKAKLSVFGRAITPVGPMWLDRALSALFHLRGDYVPDFRLIDYLVSLLSTDQSPALDGLLGNDFRLRRDLGQLGVFDERMSLYLCYKLRAQSVMGFSGFEGRHYSLFSNHLEDFADAASLQALVTALAFRYVATGQVTHEDIPDDPFTESERRQCMFASAIGVATVNVREAGPNRFLARIVGRTQKTRSSRRYAGHLRVRIEDYRLALLSTIEDDAPELIEAFQLRDHLMRLRQRLLEPDRCGTAGKLTRGIVEVAGVDRPMRLSGEEFAQAAESYYRGPLRAQYVREALTCVEEDLRAIDQAESETDRRCRGIATALVGPRSSAEALTETAPELLSGSAGSQALLRSLGLCLLAISRSQALNSHRDEQSWAS
;
A
#
# COMPACT_ATOMS: atom_id res chain seq x y z
N MET A 1 -1.33 10.91 -8.06
CA MET A 1 -2.77 11.05 -7.80
C MET A 1 -3.63 10.73 -9.01
N SER A 2 -4.55 9.79 -8.90
CA SER A 2 -5.49 9.44 -9.97
C SER A 2 -6.48 10.58 -10.21
N ARG A 3 -6.11 11.51 -11.11
CA ARG A 3 -7.11 12.21 -11.91
C ARG A 3 -7.74 11.15 -12.79
N THR A 4 -8.80 10.52 -12.29
CA THR A 4 -9.67 9.66 -13.09
C THR A 4 -10.49 10.57 -13.99
N THR A 5 -9.84 11.32 -14.86
CA THR A 5 -10.48 11.81 -16.07
C THR A 5 -10.68 10.57 -16.91
N ALA A 6 -11.94 10.14 -17.01
CA ALA A 6 -12.37 9.24 -18.06
C ALA A 6 -11.69 9.71 -19.35
N ILE A 7 -10.87 8.84 -19.94
CA ILE A 7 -10.32 9.09 -21.27
C ILE A 7 -11.54 9.37 -22.16
N PRO A 8 -11.60 10.50 -22.89
CA PRO A 8 -12.70 10.77 -23.79
C PRO A 8 -12.87 9.57 -24.72
N SER A 9 -14.10 9.10 -24.90
CA SER A 9 -14.45 7.95 -25.75
C SER A 9 -14.17 8.15 -27.24
N ASP A 10 -13.51 9.24 -27.62
CA ASP A 10 -13.33 9.70 -29.01
C ASP A 10 -11.85 9.66 -29.45
N ALA A 11 -11.12 8.61 -29.08
CA ALA A 11 -9.95 8.24 -29.86
C ALA A 11 -10.43 7.60 -31.17
N ALA A 12 -10.58 8.43 -32.19
CA ALA A 12 -10.91 8.04 -33.55
C ALA A 12 -10.13 6.79 -33.98
N LEU A 13 -10.87 5.82 -34.54
CA LEU A 13 -10.38 4.62 -35.21
C LEU A 13 -9.49 5.00 -36.42
N HIS A 14 -8.26 5.45 -36.17
CA HIS A 14 -7.20 5.29 -37.14
C HIS A 14 -6.86 3.79 -37.21
N ALA A 15 -6.61 3.28 -38.42
CA ALA A 15 -6.18 1.89 -38.61
C ALA A 15 -5.02 1.60 -37.66
N ALA A 16 -5.25 0.76 -36.65
CA ALA A 16 -4.27 0.53 -35.60
C ALA A 16 -3.02 -0.08 -36.24
N GLU A 17 -1.89 0.61 -36.12
CA GLU A 17 -0.60 0.07 -36.54
C GLU A 17 -0.41 -1.32 -35.91
N PRO A 18 0.02 -2.34 -36.67
CA PRO A 18 0.25 -3.66 -36.13
C PRO A 18 1.25 -3.61 -34.94
N ARG A 19 0.97 -4.36 -33.87
CA ARG A 19 1.82 -4.38 -32.66
C ARG A 19 3.31 -4.60 -32.97
N HIS A 20 3.62 -5.49 -33.90
CA HIS A 20 5.00 -5.82 -34.26
C HIS A 20 5.74 -4.63 -34.87
N GLU A 21 5.02 -3.74 -35.57
CA GLU A 21 5.57 -2.53 -36.16
C GLU A 21 5.82 -1.47 -35.08
N LEU A 22 4.82 -1.22 -34.21
CA LEU A 22 4.99 -0.35 -33.04
C LEU A 22 6.16 -0.80 -32.16
N GLN A 23 6.28 -2.11 -31.93
CA GLN A 23 7.38 -2.69 -31.15
C GLN A 23 8.72 -2.45 -31.83
N ARG A 24 8.83 -2.67 -33.15
CA ARG A 24 10.07 -2.42 -33.91
C ARG A 24 10.47 -0.94 -33.84
N GLN A 25 9.52 -0.03 -34.04
CA GLN A 25 9.76 1.42 -33.96
C GLN A 25 10.21 1.83 -32.55
N ALA A 26 9.56 1.29 -31.51
CA ALA A 26 9.92 1.58 -30.12
C ALA A 26 11.32 1.05 -29.77
N ILE A 27 11.68 -0.17 -30.21
CA ILE A 27 13.03 -0.73 -30.02
C ILE A 27 14.07 0.17 -30.69
N GLN A 28 13.83 0.57 -31.94
CA GLN A 28 14.75 1.46 -32.66
C GLN A 28 14.91 2.79 -31.93
N PHE A 29 13.80 3.39 -31.48
CA PHE A 29 13.83 4.62 -30.69
C PHE A 29 14.68 4.47 -29.42
N LEU A 30 14.49 3.39 -28.66
CA LEU A 30 15.25 3.14 -27.44
C LEU A 30 16.73 2.89 -27.70
N ALA A 31 17.07 2.21 -28.80
CA ALA A 31 18.45 1.95 -29.21
C ALA A 31 19.17 3.22 -29.70
N ASP A 32 18.44 4.18 -30.26
CA ASP A 32 18.98 5.47 -30.73
C ASP A 32 19.24 6.47 -29.58
N LEU A 33 18.74 6.21 -28.37
CA LEU A 33 18.93 7.11 -27.24
C LEU A 33 20.40 7.08 -26.77
N PRO A 34 20.98 8.24 -26.39
CA PRO A 34 22.36 8.29 -25.90
C PRO A 34 22.55 7.51 -24.60
N ALA A 35 21.48 7.37 -23.81
CA ALA A 35 21.43 6.53 -22.62
C ALA A 35 20.02 5.97 -22.43
N LEU A 36 19.96 4.75 -21.91
CA LEU A 36 18.71 4.02 -21.70
C LEU A 36 17.79 4.76 -20.70
N PRO A 37 16.47 4.78 -20.90
CA PRO A 37 15.54 5.24 -19.88
C PRO A 37 15.71 4.47 -18.56
N PHE A 38 15.41 5.15 -17.45
CA PHE A 38 15.62 4.66 -16.09
C PHE A 38 17.10 4.38 -15.75
N SER A 39 18.05 4.94 -16.50
CA SER A 39 19.46 5.01 -16.09
C SER A 39 19.63 5.88 -14.83
N HIS A 40 20.81 5.79 -14.19
CA HIS A 40 21.11 6.47 -12.92
C HIS A 40 20.94 8.01 -12.98
N ASP A 41 21.07 8.60 -14.16
CA ASP A 41 20.89 10.02 -14.41
C ASP A 41 19.49 10.38 -14.94
N ASP A 42 18.62 9.41 -15.21
CA ASP A 42 17.26 9.63 -15.72
C ASP A 42 16.18 9.36 -14.66
N ILE A 43 16.45 8.43 -13.74
CA ILE A 43 15.45 7.88 -12.86
C ILE A 43 15.11 8.78 -11.66
N THR A 44 13.81 8.90 -11.41
CA THR A 44 13.25 9.56 -10.23
C THR A 44 12.32 8.63 -9.47
N ALA A 45 12.05 8.92 -8.20
CA ALA A 45 11.19 8.13 -7.33
C ALA A 45 10.20 8.98 -6.54
N GLY A 46 9.01 8.43 -6.33
CA GLY A 46 7.99 8.92 -5.42
C GLY A 46 7.27 7.74 -4.77
N SER A 47 6.63 7.95 -3.63
CA SER A 47 5.94 6.89 -2.90
C SER A 47 4.58 7.34 -2.40
N GLU A 48 3.67 6.37 -2.27
CA GLU A 48 2.37 6.53 -1.61
C GLU A 48 2.35 5.56 -0.43
N SER A 49 1.88 6.00 0.74
CA SER A 49 1.78 5.19 1.93
C SER A 49 0.36 5.26 2.47
N GLU A 50 -0.29 4.11 2.49
CA GLU A 50 -1.52 3.92 3.24
C GLU A 50 -1.13 3.62 4.69
N LEU A 51 -1.63 4.42 5.63
CA LEU A 51 -1.40 4.27 7.06
C LEU A 51 -2.66 3.72 7.72
N GLN A 52 -2.55 3.26 8.96
CA GLN A 52 -3.67 2.90 9.81
C GLN A 52 -3.85 3.98 10.88
N ALA A 53 -5.11 4.18 11.31
CA ALA A 53 -5.42 5.12 12.38
C ALA A 53 -6.36 4.50 13.42
N ALA A 54 -6.28 5.02 14.65
CA ALA A 54 -7.15 4.65 15.75
C ALA A 54 -7.38 5.83 16.69
N VAL A 55 -8.53 5.83 17.37
CA VAL A 55 -8.81 6.70 18.51
C VAL A 55 -8.81 5.86 19.77
N CYS A 56 -7.92 6.18 20.69
CA CYS A 56 -7.87 5.59 22.01
C CYS A 56 -8.77 6.37 22.96
N GLY A 57 -9.57 5.67 23.77
CA GLY A 57 -10.51 6.30 24.70
C GLY A 57 -11.61 5.35 25.17
N ARG A 58 -12.40 5.80 26.13
CA ARG A 58 -13.58 5.04 26.60
C ARG A 58 -14.68 5.08 25.55
N SER A 59 -15.53 4.06 25.55
CA SER A 59 -16.65 3.94 24.60
C SER A 59 -17.63 5.14 24.64
N GLU A 60 -17.70 5.85 25.76
CA GLU A 60 -18.55 7.03 25.97
C GLU A 60 -17.97 8.33 25.37
N ASP A 61 -16.65 8.37 25.18
CA ASP A 61 -15.92 9.56 24.70
C ASP A 61 -15.63 9.48 23.19
N VAL A 62 -15.47 8.27 22.66
CA VAL A 62 -15.02 8.03 21.28
C VAL A 62 -16.20 7.96 20.29
N ASP A 63 -16.02 8.52 19.09
CA ASP A 63 -17.10 8.68 18.11
C ASP A 63 -17.68 7.36 17.60
N LEU A 64 -16.85 6.38 17.20
CA LEU A 64 -17.32 5.13 16.59
C LEU A 64 -18.36 4.38 17.47
N PRO A 65 -18.07 4.06 18.75
CA PRO A 65 -19.04 3.40 19.61
C PRO A 65 -20.29 4.24 19.86
N ARG A 66 -20.17 5.57 20.05
CA ARG A 66 -21.31 6.48 20.19
C ARG A 66 -22.20 6.48 18.96
N THR A 67 -21.60 6.54 17.78
CA THR A 67 -22.29 6.54 16.47
C THR A 67 -23.04 5.23 16.27
N ILE A 68 -22.41 4.09 16.53
CA ILE A 68 -23.08 2.79 16.45
C ILE A 68 -24.26 2.73 17.43
N HIS A 69 -24.07 3.14 18.68
CA HIS A 69 -25.12 3.12 19.70
C HIS A 69 -26.33 4.01 19.35
N ALA A 70 -26.08 5.19 18.78
CA ALA A 70 -27.13 6.14 18.41
C ALA A 70 -27.85 5.79 17.09
N SER A 71 -27.27 4.91 16.28
CA SER A 71 -27.74 4.61 14.92
C SER A 71 -29.14 3.99 14.88
N ASN A 72 -29.88 4.32 13.81
CA ASN A 72 -31.14 3.64 13.49
C ASN A 72 -30.93 2.17 13.14
N TYR A 73 -29.75 1.79 12.65
CA TYR A 73 -29.38 0.40 12.40
C TYR A 73 -29.50 -0.45 13.67
N VAL A 74 -28.90 -0.01 14.78
CA VAL A 74 -28.97 -0.73 16.06
C VAL A 74 -30.38 -0.70 16.65
N LYS A 75 -31.11 0.41 16.53
CA LYS A 75 -32.52 0.48 16.96
C LYS A 75 -33.38 -0.54 16.23
N ASN A 76 -33.29 -0.60 14.90
CA ASN A 76 -34.02 -1.56 14.08
C ASN A 76 -33.67 -3.01 14.41
N ILE A 77 -32.39 -3.33 14.65
CA ILE A 77 -31.99 -4.68 15.05
C ILE A 77 -32.57 -5.04 16.41
N ARG A 78 -32.57 -4.11 17.38
CA ARG A 78 -33.18 -4.29 18.71
C ARG A 78 -34.67 -4.60 18.59
N GLU A 79 -35.40 -3.83 17.79
CA GLU A 79 -36.82 -4.04 17.54
C GLU A 79 -37.11 -5.39 16.86
N ARG A 80 -36.37 -5.74 15.80
CA ARG A 80 -36.50 -7.04 15.12
C ARG A 80 -36.20 -8.21 16.05
N THR A 81 -35.21 -8.08 16.91
CA THR A 81 -34.86 -9.13 17.87
C THR A 81 -35.90 -9.27 18.97
N ALA A 82 -36.52 -8.16 19.40
CA ALA A 82 -37.65 -8.17 20.32
C ALA A 82 -38.90 -8.82 19.70
N ALA A 83 -39.14 -8.58 18.42
CA ALA A 83 -40.21 -9.21 17.64
C ALA A 83 -39.96 -10.71 17.33
N GLY A 84 -38.72 -11.19 17.48
CA GLY A 84 -38.34 -12.57 17.19
C GLY A 84 -37.83 -12.82 15.76
N ASP A 85 -37.70 -11.78 14.94
CA ASP A 85 -37.31 -11.86 13.53
C ASP A 85 -35.78 -12.01 13.33
N SER A 86 -34.99 -11.79 14.39
CA SER A 86 -33.52 -11.83 14.32
C SER A 86 -32.91 -12.59 15.51
N PRO A 87 -31.81 -13.35 15.31
CA PRO A 87 -31.11 -14.03 16.39
C PRO A 87 -30.61 -13.08 17.49
N ARG A 88 -30.97 -13.37 18.75
CA ARG A 88 -30.51 -12.60 19.94
C ARG A 88 -28.98 -12.54 20.08
N ILE A 89 -28.27 -13.52 19.52
CA ILE A 89 -26.80 -13.59 19.59
C ILE A 89 -26.11 -12.40 18.91
N LEU A 90 -26.69 -11.86 17.83
CA LEU A 90 -26.09 -10.77 17.07
C LEU A 90 -26.04 -9.48 17.89
N ILE A 91 -27.16 -9.11 18.54
CA ILE A 91 -27.18 -7.96 19.45
C ILE A 91 -26.22 -8.16 20.61
N ARG A 92 -26.23 -9.35 21.21
CA ARG A 92 -25.35 -9.66 22.35
C ARG A 92 -23.89 -9.47 21.96
N GLN A 93 -23.47 -10.01 20.82
CA GLN A 93 -22.10 -9.87 20.31
C GLN A 93 -21.73 -8.43 19.98
N LEU A 94 -22.67 -7.65 19.43
CA LEU A 94 -22.45 -6.23 19.15
C LEU A 94 -22.33 -5.43 20.45
N GLN A 95 -23.19 -5.69 21.44
CA GLN A 95 -23.10 -5.09 22.77
C GLN A 95 -21.77 -5.45 23.45
N GLU A 96 -21.39 -6.73 23.48
CA GLU A 96 -20.10 -7.20 24.00
C GLU A 96 -18.92 -6.47 23.35
N LEU A 97 -18.97 -6.23 22.03
CA LEU A 97 -17.92 -5.50 21.31
C LEU A 97 -17.83 -4.03 21.75
N LEU A 98 -18.97 -3.39 21.99
CA LEU A 98 -19.10 -1.96 22.34
C LEU A 98 -18.84 -1.67 23.82
N THR A 99 -19.24 -2.57 24.72
CA THR A 99 -19.22 -2.33 26.18
C THR A 99 -18.08 -3.05 26.90
N SER A 100 -17.20 -3.77 26.18
CA SER A 100 -16.03 -4.39 26.80
C SER A 100 -15.16 -3.33 27.48
N SER A 101 -14.89 -3.50 28.78
CA SER A 101 -14.02 -2.62 29.56
C SER A 101 -12.58 -2.60 29.08
N GLU A 102 -12.17 -3.62 28.31
CA GLU A 102 -10.85 -3.72 27.67
C GLU A 102 -10.78 -2.97 26.33
N ALA A 103 -11.93 -2.53 25.78
CA ALA A 103 -11.99 -1.81 24.51
C ALA A 103 -11.59 -0.34 24.67
N THR A 104 -10.28 -0.10 24.69
CA THR A 104 -9.70 1.25 24.76
C THR A 104 -9.21 1.77 23.41
N VAL A 105 -9.21 0.95 22.36
CA VAL A 105 -8.74 1.31 21.02
C VAL A 105 -9.88 1.09 20.03
N TRP A 106 -10.17 2.13 19.25
CA TRP A 106 -11.23 2.16 18.24
C TRP A 106 -10.64 2.51 16.88
N GLU A 107 -10.32 1.48 16.09
CA GLU A 107 -9.66 1.65 14.81
C GLU A 107 -10.55 2.35 13.78
N ASN A 108 -9.96 3.27 13.02
CA ASN A 108 -10.63 4.12 12.05
C ASN A 108 -11.85 4.90 12.60
N SER A 109 -11.94 5.07 13.93
CA SER A 109 -12.91 5.99 14.52
C SER A 109 -12.62 7.43 14.10
N TRP A 110 -13.69 8.23 14.02
CA TRP A 110 -13.58 9.67 13.82
C TRP A 110 -13.34 10.35 15.17
N VAL A 111 -13.00 11.64 15.13
CA VAL A 111 -12.84 12.49 16.31
C VAL A 111 -13.91 13.56 16.35
N ARG A 112 -14.20 14.06 17.55
CA ARG A 112 -15.13 15.17 17.77
C ARG A 112 -14.53 16.23 18.68
N PHE A 113 -14.67 17.50 18.35
CA PHE A 113 -14.25 18.61 19.20
C PHE A 113 -15.00 19.91 18.87
N PRO A 114 -15.04 20.90 19.79
CA PRO A 114 -15.67 22.19 19.53
C PRO A 114 -15.02 22.95 18.37
N ARG A 115 -15.82 23.52 17.47
CA ARG A 115 -15.28 24.27 16.32
C ARG A 115 -14.44 25.47 16.75
N ARG A 116 -14.71 26.07 17.92
CA ARG A 116 -13.94 27.19 18.49
C ARG A 116 -12.45 26.89 18.71
N CYS A 117 -12.05 25.63 18.70
CA CYS A 117 -10.64 25.23 18.81
C CYS A 117 -9.83 25.49 17.53
N LEU A 118 -10.50 25.72 16.39
CA LEU A 118 -9.86 26.02 15.11
C LEU A 118 -9.45 27.49 15.04
N ASN A 119 -8.25 27.76 14.55
CA ASN A 119 -7.86 29.10 14.16
C ASN A 119 -8.49 29.51 12.83
N ARG A 120 -8.19 30.73 12.38
CA ARG A 120 -8.75 31.31 11.15
C ARG A 120 -8.42 30.47 9.91
N ALA A 121 -7.17 30.02 9.76
CA ALA A 121 -6.72 29.28 8.59
C ALA A 121 -7.40 27.90 8.50
N ALA A 122 -7.45 27.16 9.61
CA ALA A 122 -8.15 25.89 9.69
C ALA A 122 -9.67 26.04 9.45
N THR A 123 -10.29 27.09 9.99
CA THR A 123 -11.71 27.39 9.76
C THR A 123 -12.01 27.66 8.29
N GLN A 124 -11.19 28.48 7.62
CA GLN A 124 -11.34 28.77 6.19
C GLN A 124 -11.16 27.54 5.33
N LEU A 125 -10.20 26.66 5.67
CA LEU A 125 -10.01 25.39 4.98
C LEU A 125 -11.25 24.49 5.12
N LEU A 126 -11.77 24.34 6.34
CA LEU A 126 -12.97 23.55 6.60
C LEU A 126 -14.17 24.07 5.81
N ASP A 127 -14.44 25.38 5.84
CA ASP A 127 -15.56 25.97 5.12
C ASP A 127 -15.43 25.77 3.59
N ARG A 128 -14.21 25.91 3.06
CA ARG A 128 -13.93 25.62 1.63
C ARG A 128 -14.18 24.15 1.30
N ASP A 129 -13.74 23.23 2.15
CA ASP A 129 -13.84 21.80 1.90
C ASP A 129 -15.27 21.25 2.11
N LEU A 130 -16.13 22.01 2.79
CA LEU A 130 -17.58 21.76 2.90
C LEU A 130 -18.40 22.34 1.74
N ALA A 131 -17.77 22.98 0.74
CA ALA A 131 -18.45 23.35 -0.50
C ALA A 131 -18.79 22.11 -1.35
N ALA A 132 -19.91 22.14 -2.08
CA ALA A 132 -20.27 21.06 -3.01
C ALA A 132 -19.31 20.98 -4.22
N ASP A 133 -18.88 22.15 -4.73
CA ASP A 133 -17.81 22.29 -5.71
C ASP A 133 -16.86 23.40 -5.25
N LYS A 134 -15.61 23.05 -4.95
CA LYS A 134 -14.62 23.99 -4.41
C LYS A 134 -14.22 25.09 -5.41
N ARG A 135 -14.51 24.90 -6.70
CA ARG A 135 -14.32 25.92 -7.75
C ARG A 135 -15.40 27.00 -7.71
N ALA A 136 -16.50 26.77 -6.99
CA ALA A 136 -17.57 27.72 -6.77
C ALA A 136 -17.76 27.98 -5.26
N PRO A 137 -16.89 28.78 -4.61
CA PRO A 137 -16.92 28.96 -3.15
C PRO A 137 -18.20 29.58 -2.60
N GLN A 138 -18.95 30.31 -3.44
CA GLN A 138 -20.26 30.89 -3.10
C GLN A 138 -21.44 29.95 -3.45
N GLY A 139 -21.13 28.74 -3.91
CA GLY A 139 -22.12 27.71 -4.21
C GLY A 139 -22.69 27.08 -2.95
N PRO A 140 -23.62 26.12 -3.10
CA PRO A 140 -24.18 25.41 -1.97
C PRO A 140 -23.10 24.57 -1.26
N ARG A 141 -23.34 24.28 0.02
CA ARG A 141 -22.59 23.25 0.75
C ARG A 141 -22.96 21.87 0.22
N ARG A 142 -22.07 20.90 0.46
CA ARG A 142 -22.34 19.47 0.21
C ARG A 142 -23.58 18.99 0.96
N ALA A 143 -24.28 18.00 0.40
CA ALA A 143 -25.56 17.53 0.93
C ALA A 143 -25.42 16.75 2.24
N ASP A 144 -24.21 16.25 2.55
CA ASP A 144 -23.92 15.45 3.73
C ASP A 144 -23.23 16.25 4.86
N VAL A 145 -23.36 17.58 4.86
CA VAL A 145 -22.71 18.49 5.82
C VAL A 145 -23.00 18.15 7.29
N ASP A 146 -24.21 17.68 7.59
CA ASP A 146 -24.66 17.32 8.95
C ASP A 146 -23.89 16.13 9.54
N ARG A 147 -23.10 15.40 8.73
CA ARG A 147 -22.19 14.35 9.22
C ARG A 147 -20.94 14.92 9.89
N TYR A 148 -20.60 16.17 9.60
CA TYR A 148 -19.36 16.83 10.04
C TYR A 148 -19.60 17.98 11.02
N LEU A 149 -20.72 18.68 10.88
CA LEU A 149 -21.09 19.76 11.80
C LEU A 149 -22.21 19.28 12.71
N LEU A 150 -21.94 19.27 14.00
CA LEU A 150 -22.87 18.81 15.03
C LEU A 150 -23.16 19.93 16.03
N VAL A 151 -24.31 19.86 16.69
CA VAL A 151 -24.60 20.73 17.84
C VAL A 151 -24.58 19.87 19.10
N GLU A 152 -23.61 20.11 19.99
CA GLU A 152 -23.52 19.47 21.31
C GLU A 152 -23.59 20.53 22.40
N GLN A 153 -24.55 20.38 23.33
CA GLN A 153 -24.76 21.31 24.44
C GLN A 153 -24.94 22.78 24.01
N GLY A 154 -25.54 23.01 22.84
CA GLY A 154 -25.76 24.35 22.29
C GLY A 154 -24.53 24.98 21.62
N GLU A 155 -23.41 24.27 21.53
CA GLU A 155 -22.20 24.69 20.82
C GLU A 155 -22.03 23.90 19.51
N GLU A 156 -21.46 24.54 18.49
CA GLU A 156 -21.10 23.87 17.23
C GLU A 156 -19.79 23.08 17.36
N TRP A 157 -19.85 21.80 16.99
CA TRP A 157 -18.77 20.84 17.03
C TRP A 157 -18.44 20.33 15.64
N VAL A 158 -17.18 19.95 15.44
CA VAL A 158 -16.74 19.25 14.24
C VAL A 158 -16.56 17.76 14.53
N ARG A 159 -16.99 16.92 13.59
CA ARG A 159 -16.85 15.46 13.60
C ARG A 159 -16.10 15.02 12.35
N LEU A 160 -14.85 14.57 12.50
CA LEU A 160 -13.92 14.43 11.37
C LEU A 160 -13.18 13.09 11.38
N PRO A 161 -12.98 12.45 10.21
CA PRO A 161 -12.08 11.31 10.11
C PRO A 161 -10.62 11.74 10.32
N ILE A 162 -9.79 10.83 10.85
CA ILE A 162 -8.39 11.12 11.18
C ILE A 162 -7.58 11.57 9.95
N SER A 163 -7.86 11.02 8.78
CA SER A 163 -7.23 11.43 7.52
C SER A 163 -7.45 12.91 7.17
N TYR A 164 -8.63 13.46 7.45
CA TYR A 164 -8.90 14.90 7.29
C TYR A 164 -8.37 15.73 8.47
N LEU A 165 -8.37 15.17 9.68
CA LEU A 165 -7.77 15.81 10.85
C LEU A 165 -6.31 16.19 10.60
N LEU A 166 -5.54 15.35 9.91
CA LEU A 166 -4.15 15.65 9.54
C LEU A 166 -4.05 16.93 8.68
N THR A 167 -4.85 17.01 7.61
CA THR A 167 -4.92 18.20 6.74
C THR A 167 -5.34 19.44 7.52
N LEU A 168 -6.36 19.32 8.36
CA LEU A 168 -6.87 20.43 9.17
C LEU A 168 -5.85 20.90 10.20
N THR A 169 -5.10 19.96 10.79
CA THR A 169 -4.02 20.28 11.74
C THR A 169 -2.87 20.98 11.05
N LEU A 170 -2.52 20.59 9.83
CA LEU A 170 -1.50 21.30 9.05
C LEU A 170 -1.95 22.74 8.71
N ALA A 171 -3.24 22.97 8.46
CA ALA A 171 -3.79 24.32 8.29
C ALA A 171 -3.80 25.12 9.60
N GLU A 172 -4.02 24.47 10.74
CA GLU A 172 -3.87 25.10 12.05
C GLU A 172 -2.43 25.58 12.24
N VAL A 173 -1.44 24.72 11.98
CA VAL A 173 0.00 25.04 12.05
C VAL A 173 0.39 26.16 11.08
N LEU A 174 -0.17 26.16 9.87
CA LEU A 174 0.01 27.25 8.91
C LEU A 174 -0.41 28.60 9.51
N GLY A 175 -1.59 28.67 10.14
CA GLY A 175 -2.10 29.90 10.76
C GLY A 175 -1.19 30.44 11.87
N GLU A 176 -0.51 29.57 12.62
CA GLU A 176 0.49 29.97 13.63
C GLU A 176 1.75 30.59 13.00
N PHE A 177 2.15 30.10 11.81
CA PHE A 177 3.34 30.58 11.11
C PHE A 177 3.10 31.78 10.19
N GLU A 178 1.86 32.07 9.80
CA GLU A 178 1.55 33.07 8.77
C GLU A 178 2.09 34.47 9.10
N GLU A 179 2.06 34.87 10.36
CA GLU A 179 2.55 36.18 10.82
C GLU A 179 4.07 36.19 11.14
N HIS A 180 4.61 35.06 11.62
CA HIS A 180 5.95 35.01 12.22
C HIS A 180 7.02 34.41 11.30
N VAL A 181 6.65 33.44 10.45
CA VAL A 181 7.57 32.71 9.56
C VAL A 181 6.90 32.43 8.20
N PRO A 182 6.72 33.45 7.33
CA PRO A 182 5.94 33.32 6.09
C PRO A 182 6.41 32.23 5.13
N THR A 183 7.72 31.95 5.09
CA THR A 183 8.28 30.86 4.28
C THR A 183 7.72 29.49 4.70
N LEU A 184 7.61 29.22 5.99
CA LEU A 184 7.04 27.96 6.49
C LEU A 184 5.53 27.89 6.30
N ALA A 185 4.83 29.03 6.35
CA ALA A 185 3.41 29.09 6.01
C ALA A 185 3.18 28.73 4.53
N SER A 186 4.05 29.19 3.62
CA SER A 186 4.01 28.81 2.20
C SER A 186 4.24 27.31 2.00
N GLU A 187 5.24 26.74 2.67
CA GLU A 187 5.51 25.30 2.62
C GLU A 187 4.36 24.48 3.21
N SER A 188 3.81 24.89 4.34
CA SER A 188 2.63 24.24 4.94
C SER A 188 1.45 24.23 3.97
N ARG A 189 1.21 25.36 3.27
CA ARG A 189 0.15 25.47 2.26
C ARG A 189 0.34 24.51 1.10
N ARG A 190 1.58 24.37 0.61
CA ARG A 190 1.94 23.42 -0.46
C ARG A 190 1.70 21.96 -0.03
N LEU A 191 2.01 21.63 1.23
CA LEU A 191 1.90 20.27 1.75
C LEU A 191 0.46 19.83 2.05
N LEU A 192 -0.53 20.74 2.10
CA LEU A 192 -1.94 20.38 2.35
C LEU A 192 -2.47 19.35 1.34
N ASP A 193 -2.08 19.47 0.08
CA ASP A 193 -2.52 18.57 -1.00
C ASP A 193 -1.88 17.18 -0.90
N HIS A 194 -0.89 16.97 -0.03
CA HIS A 194 -0.21 15.70 0.14
C HIS A 194 -0.89 14.73 1.12
N PHE A 195 -1.94 15.19 1.82
CA PHE A 195 -2.75 14.40 2.73
C PHE A 195 -4.13 14.11 2.12
N LEU A 196 -4.33 12.86 1.71
CA LEU A 196 -5.54 12.38 1.05
C LEU A 196 -6.57 11.85 2.04
N ASN A 197 -7.85 12.01 1.67
CA ASN A 197 -9.01 11.63 2.48
C ASN A 197 -10.02 10.78 1.67
N ASP A 198 -9.57 9.99 0.69
CA ASP A 198 -10.48 9.17 -0.13
C ASP A 198 -10.65 7.72 0.34
N ASN A 199 -9.63 7.10 0.92
CA ASN A 199 -9.75 5.76 1.49
C ASN A 199 -10.18 5.79 2.97
N SER A 200 -10.55 4.66 3.57
CA SER A 200 -10.98 4.56 4.98
C SER A 200 -9.88 5.01 5.95
N SER A 201 -8.64 4.63 5.66
CA SER A 201 -7.47 4.99 6.45
C SER A 201 -6.73 6.20 5.83
N PRO A 202 -5.87 6.91 6.58
CA PRO A 202 -5.09 8.02 6.03
C PRO A 202 -4.13 7.57 4.92
N GLU A 203 -4.13 8.32 3.83
CA GLU A 203 -3.22 8.12 2.71
C GLU A 203 -2.39 9.38 2.50
N THR A 204 -1.09 9.19 2.29
CA THR A 204 -0.17 10.29 1.98
C THR A 204 0.76 9.87 0.86
N PHE A 205 1.29 10.84 0.11
CA PHE A 205 2.28 10.58 -0.93
C PHE A 205 3.40 11.62 -0.87
N SER A 206 4.49 11.32 -1.56
CA SER A 206 5.75 12.05 -1.45
C SER A 206 5.58 13.57 -1.56
N PHE A 207 6.19 14.28 -0.61
CA PHE A 207 6.19 15.75 -0.54
C PHE A 207 7.00 16.41 -1.65
N TYR A 208 7.93 15.67 -2.25
CA TYR A 208 8.68 16.05 -3.43
C TYR A 208 9.16 14.79 -4.15
N VAL A 209 9.43 14.90 -5.45
CA VAL A 209 10.03 13.81 -6.21
C VAL A 209 11.51 13.69 -5.83
N SER A 210 11.92 12.49 -5.44
CA SER A 210 13.31 12.20 -5.07
C SER A 210 14.11 11.76 -6.29
N ARG A 211 15.30 12.31 -6.49
CA ARG A 211 16.27 11.75 -7.43
C ARG A 211 16.89 10.48 -6.86
N MET A 212 17.22 9.54 -7.74
CA MET A 212 17.93 8.32 -7.36
C MET A 212 19.37 8.43 -7.83
N GLU A 213 20.27 8.85 -6.94
CA GLU A 213 21.67 9.09 -7.26
C GLU A 213 22.56 7.96 -6.72
N PRO A 214 23.55 7.46 -7.50
CA PRO A 214 24.45 6.40 -7.03
C PRO A 214 25.25 6.78 -5.78
N SER A 215 25.76 8.02 -5.71
CA SER A 215 26.62 8.51 -4.63
C SER A 215 25.96 8.53 -3.25
N GLY A 216 24.64 8.75 -3.20
CA GLY A 216 23.84 8.69 -1.97
C GLY A 216 23.14 7.34 -1.76
N GLY A 217 23.28 6.41 -2.70
CA GLY A 217 22.48 5.18 -2.79
C GLY A 217 21.14 5.42 -3.49
N MET A 218 20.85 4.61 -4.51
CA MET A 218 19.70 4.79 -5.41
C MET A 218 18.36 4.97 -4.68
N GLY A 219 18.08 4.18 -3.64
CA GLY A 219 16.83 4.25 -2.88
C GLY A 219 16.85 5.11 -1.62
N THR A 220 18.00 5.66 -1.22
CA THR A 220 18.14 6.37 0.06
C THR A 220 17.30 7.64 0.11
N GLY A 221 17.26 8.41 -0.97
CA GLY A 221 16.52 9.68 -1.03
C GLY A 221 15.02 9.50 -0.76
N ILE A 222 14.38 8.54 -1.45
CA ILE A 222 12.95 8.25 -1.28
C ILE A 222 12.63 7.64 0.08
N ALA A 223 13.56 6.85 0.65
CA ALA A 223 13.41 6.31 1.99
C ALA A 223 13.47 7.38 3.07
N ARG A 224 14.41 8.34 2.96
CA ARG A 224 14.48 9.52 3.84
C ARG A 224 13.21 10.35 3.76
N GLU A 225 12.74 10.65 2.54
CA GLU A 225 11.49 11.39 2.33
C GLU A 225 10.30 10.70 3.01
N THR A 226 10.19 9.38 2.85
CA THR A 226 9.12 8.59 3.48
C THR A 226 9.20 8.61 5.00
N ALA A 227 10.41 8.51 5.57
CA ALA A 227 10.62 8.62 7.01
C ALA A 227 10.20 10.01 7.54
N ILE A 228 10.66 11.09 6.89
CA ILE A 228 10.33 12.47 7.28
C ILE A 228 8.82 12.73 7.12
N ARG A 229 8.18 12.22 6.06
CA ARG A 229 6.73 12.29 5.86
C ARG A 229 5.96 11.59 6.98
N PHE A 230 6.45 10.43 7.44
CA PHE A 230 5.89 9.75 8.60
C PHE A 230 6.06 10.57 9.89
N LEU A 231 7.21 11.21 10.10
CA LEU A 231 7.44 12.08 11.26
C LEU A 231 6.52 13.30 11.25
N LEU A 232 6.34 13.98 10.11
CA LEU A 232 5.40 15.10 10.02
C LEU A 232 4.00 14.63 10.40
N THR A 233 3.56 13.48 9.89
CA THR A 233 2.27 12.87 10.24
C THR A 233 2.16 12.62 11.75
N HIS A 234 3.19 12.04 12.37
CA HIS A 234 3.23 11.79 13.82
C HIS A 234 3.16 13.09 14.64
N LEU A 235 3.91 14.13 14.26
CA LEU A 235 3.91 15.42 14.92
C LEU A 235 2.55 16.12 14.82
N LEU A 236 1.89 16.05 13.65
CA LEU A 236 0.54 16.57 13.45
C LEU A 236 -0.45 15.87 14.39
N VAL A 237 -0.38 14.55 14.54
CA VAL A 237 -1.24 13.81 15.48
C VAL A 237 -1.04 14.27 16.92
N LEU A 238 0.22 14.35 17.38
CA LEU A 238 0.52 14.83 18.74
C LEU A 238 0.02 16.25 18.96
N TYR A 239 0.14 17.11 17.95
CA TYR A 239 -0.33 18.49 18.04
C TYR A 239 -1.86 18.56 18.07
N ALA A 240 -2.54 17.81 17.20
CA ALA A 240 -4.01 17.73 17.16
C ALA A 240 -4.62 17.26 18.48
N ASN A 241 -4.02 16.23 19.09
CA ASN A 241 -4.46 15.66 20.37
C ASN A 241 -4.60 16.70 21.48
N ARG A 242 -3.74 17.73 21.45
CA ARG A 242 -3.73 18.80 22.46
C ARG A 242 -4.39 20.07 21.99
N ARG A 243 -4.05 20.54 20.79
CA ARG A 243 -4.52 21.82 20.26
C ARG A 243 -6.04 21.85 20.14
N PHE A 244 -6.63 20.73 19.72
CA PHE A 244 -8.08 20.57 19.64
C PHE A 244 -8.71 20.01 20.93
N GLY A 245 -7.90 19.81 21.98
CA GLY A 245 -8.34 19.32 23.29
C GLY A 245 -8.95 17.92 23.25
N LEU A 246 -8.45 17.04 22.36
CA LEU A 246 -8.95 15.67 22.24
C LEU A 246 -8.67 14.88 23.53
N GLU A 247 -7.44 14.97 24.05
CA GLU A 247 -7.02 14.23 25.25
C GLU A 247 -7.83 14.63 26.48
N GLU A 248 -8.09 15.93 26.65
CA GLU A 248 -8.94 16.48 27.72
C GLU A 248 -10.37 15.92 27.68
N ARG A 249 -10.82 15.50 26.50
CA ARG A 249 -12.16 14.96 26.24
C ARG A 249 -12.17 13.44 26.10
N GLY A 250 -11.10 12.76 26.53
CA GLY A 250 -11.02 11.30 26.53
C GLY A 250 -10.74 10.65 25.17
N GLN A 251 -10.30 11.43 24.17
CA GLN A 251 -9.92 10.94 22.84
C GLN A 251 -8.42 11.15 22.60
N CYS A 252 -7.69 10.09 22.22
CA CYS A 252 -6.28 10.20 21.83
C CYS A 252 -6.07 9.54 20.47
N VAL A 253 -5.72 10.32 19.46
CA VAL A 253 -5.48 9.84 18.10
C VAL A 253 -4.10 9.21 18.02
N VAL A 254 -4.01 8.11 17.27
CA VAL A 254 -2.77 7.44 16.91
C VAL A 254 -2.81 7.07 15.43
N VAL A 255 -1.72 7.36 14.72
CA VAL A 255 -1.46 6.90 13.34
C VAL A 255 -0.22 5.99 13.34
N TYR A 256 -0.26 4.90 12.57
CA TYR A 256 0.78 3.88 12.53
C TYR A 256 0.74 3.11 11.20
N ALA A 257 1.79 2.38 10.86
CA ALA A 257 1.79 1.51 9.68
C ALA A 257 1.35 0.08 10.07
N SER A 258 0.45 -0.53 9.29
CA SER A 258 0.04 -1.92 9.49
C SER A 258 -0.45 -2.53 8.18
N PRO A 259 -0.02 -3.75 7.82
CA PRO A 259 -0.39 -4.40 6.55
C PRO A 259 -1.68 -5.21 6.64
N HIS A 260 -2.44 -5.08 7.73
CA HIS A 260 -3.64 -5.88 7.98
C HIS A 260 -4.77 -5.00 8.51
N PRO A 261 -6.01 -5.24 8.03
CA PRO A 261 -7.19 -4.70 8.69
C PRO A 261 -7.25 -5.12 10.17
N PRO A 262 -7.54 -4.21 11.10
CA PRO A 262 -7.60 -4.51 12.53
C PRO A 262 -8.64 -5.58 12.89
N MET A 263 -8.32 -6.42 13.87
CA MET A 263 -9.16 -7.54 14.31
C MET A 263 -10.55 -7.08 14.77
N ARG A 264 -10.63 -6.00 15.55
CA ARG A 264 -11.90 -5.46 16.06
C ARG A 264 -12.76 -4.94 14.92
N GLN A 265 -12.15 -4.25 13.94
CA GLN A 265 -12.83 -3.81 12.72
C GLN A 265 -13.32 -5.00 11.88
N ARG A 266 -12.51 -6.07 11.76
CA ARG A 266 -12.91 -7.33 11.11
C ARG A 266 -14.08 -7.99 11.83
N ARG A 267 -14.06 -8.04 13.16
CA ARG A 267 -15.18 -8.58 13.96
C ARG A 267 -16.45 -7.75 13.78
N LEU A 268 -16.34 -6.42 13.84
CA LEU A 268 -17.48 -5.52 13.63
C LEU A 268 -18.08 -5.69 12.23
N ASN A 269 -17.25 -5.83 11.19
CA ASN A 269 -17.69 -6.08 9.81
C ASN A 269 -18.56 -7.33 9.65
N HIS A 270 -18.36 -8.36 10.49
CA HIS A 270 -19.21 -9.57 10.49
C HIS A 270 -20.54 -9.38 11.25
N LEU A 271 -20.68 -8.30 12.03
CA LEU A 271 -21.84 -8.02 12.86
C LEU A 271 -22.75 -6.94 12.25
N VAL A 272 -22.30 -6.23 11.21
CA VAL A 272 -23.03 -5.14 10.57
C VAL A 272 -23.29 -5.41 9.09
N SER A 273 -24.25 -4.69 8.51
CA SER A 273 -24.47 -4.74 7.06
C SER A 273 -23.37 -3.99 6.31
N ASP A 274 -23.15 -4.38 5.06
CA ASP A 274 -22.22 -3.75 4.12
C ASP A 274 -22.46 -2.24 3.96
N ALA A 275 -23.72 -1.82 3.84
CA ALA A 275 -24.07 -0.39 3.77
C ALA A 275 -23.73 0.38 5.05
N PHE A 276 -23.97 -0.21 6.23
CA PHE A 276 -23.66 0.44 7.50
C PHE A 276 -22.15 0.47 7.76
N TYR A 277 -21.42 -0.57 7.35
CA TYR A 277 -19.95 -0.54 7.37
C TYR A 277 -19.40 0.62 6.54
N ARG A 278 -19.93 0.86 5.34
CA ARG A 278 -19.53 2.01 4.52
C ARG A 278 -19.81 3.34 5.20
N GLU A 279 -20.97 3.49 5.84
CA GLU A 279 -21.34 4.72 6.57
C GLU A 279 -20.36 5.02 7.71
N LEU A 280 -19.87 3.99 8.40
CA LEU A 280 -18.95 4.12 9.53
C LEU A 280 -17.51 4.43 9.11
N PHE A 281 -16.99 3.74 8.09
CA PHE A 281 -15.56 3.73 7.81
C PHE A 281 -15.14 4.41 6.51
N MET A 282 -16.02 4.52 5.51
CA MET A 282 -15.62 5.13 4.25
C MET A 282 -15.54 6.65 4.38
N ASN A 283 -14.38 7.18 4.02
CA ASN A 283 -14.14 8.61 4.12
C ASN A 283 -14.93 9.42 3.09
N PRO A 284 -15.32 10.64 3.45
CA PRO A 284 -16.18 11.49 2.65
C PRO A 284 -15.46 12.33 1.59
N CYS A 285 -14.16 12.10 1.40
CA CYS A 285 -13.34 12.78 0.39
C CYS A 285 -13.36 14.31 0.53
N LEU A 286 -13.20 14.82 1.77
CA LEU A 286 -13.16 16.25 2.09
C LEU A 286 -11.93 16.95 1.52
N SER A 287 -10.75 16.32 1.59
CA SER A 287 -9.49 16.86 1.06
C SER A 287 -9.13 16.24 -0.30
N GLY A 288 -8.45 17.00 -1.16
CA GLY A 288 -7.82 16.52 -2.41
C GLY A 288 -8.72 16.48 -3.66
N TRP A 289 -10.01 16.85 -3.56
CA TRP A 289 -10.95 16.77 -4.68
C TRP A 289 -11.83 18.01 -4.80
N GLU A 290 -12.07 18.49 -6.03
CA GLU A 290 -12.96 19.63 -6.29
C GLU A 290 -14.43 19.31 -5.94
N ARG A 291 -14.87 18.08 -6.25
CA ARG A 291 -16.23 17.58 -5.98
C ARG A 291 -16.16 16.31 -5.13
N GLY A 292 -16.00 16.49 -3.82
CA GLY A 292 -15.76 15.37 -2.90
C GLY A 292 -16.87 14.32 -2.86
N GLU A 293 -18.14 14.69 -3.04
CA GLU A 293 -19.27 13.74 -3.03
C GLU A 293 -19.23 12.76 -4.22
N GLU A 294 -18.76 13.21 -5.39
CA GLU A 294 -18.55 12.33 -6.55
C GLU A 294 -17.46 11.29 -6.26
N LYS A 295 -16.35 11.71 -5.67
CA LYS A 295 -15.27 10.81 -5.27
C LYS A 295 -15.71 9.85 -4.17
N SER A 296 -16.48 10.31 -3.18
CA SER A 296 -17.00 9.44 -2.11
C SER A 296 -17.92 8.34 -2.69
N ARG A 297 -18.78 8.67 -3.66
CA ARG A 297 -19.58 7.67 -4.40
C ARG A 297 -18.72 6.68 -5.18
N TYR A 298 -17.64 7.15 -5.82
CA TYR A 298 -16.67 6.27 -6.49
C TYR A 298 -16.01 5.31 -5.50
N MET A 299 -15.62 5.77 -4.31
CA MET A 299 -15.06 4.89 -3.30
C MET A 299 -16.08 3.87 -2.81
N GLY A 300 -17.35 4.26 -2.63
CA GLY A 300 -18.45 3.35 -2.33
C GLY A 300 -18.60 2.23 -3.36
N LEU A 301 -18.48 2.58 -4.65
CA LEU A 301 -18.44 1.59 -5.74
C LEU A 301 -17.25 0.62 -5.60
N CYS A 302 -16.03 1.13 -5.34
CA CYS A 302 -14.87 0.28 -5.14
C CYS A 302 -15.10 -0.77 -4.05
N HIS A 303 -15.70 -0.37 -2.92
CA HIS A 303 -16.02 -1.28 -1.82
C HIS A 303 -17.04 -2.35 -2.22
N GLU A 304 -18.12 -1.95 -2.90
CA GLU A 304 -19.17 -2.85 -3.37
C GLU A 304 -18.61 -3.89 -4.36
N VAL A 305 -17.74 -3.47 -5.26
CA VAL A 305 -17.12 -4.36 -6.25
C VAL A 305 -16.21 -5.38 -5.58
N LEU A 306 -15.36 -4.97 -4.62
CA LEU A 306 -14.49 -5.91 -3.89
C LEU A 306 -15.30 -6.92 -3.08
N SER A 307 -16.38 -6.47 -2.42
CA SER A 307 -17.29 -7.34 -1.66
C SER A 307 -17.97 -8.38 -2.57
N ARG A 308 -18.47 -7.95 -3.74
CA ARG A 308 -19.06 -8.86 -4.74
C ARG A 308 -18.03 -9.81 -5.36
N SER A 309 -16.83 -9.32 -5.63
CA SER A 309 -15.74 -10.10 -6.21
C SER A 309 -15.38 -11.29 -5.32
N GLN A 310 -15.30 -11.08 -4.00
CA GLN A 310 -15.04 -12.17 -3.05
C GLN A 310 -16.14 -13.24 -3.05
N LEU A 311 -17.41 -12.86 -3.19
CA LEU A 311 -18.51 -13.83 -3.35
C LEU A 311 -18.37 -14.63 -4.66
N ASN A 312 -18.02 -13.96 -5.76
CA ASN A 312 -17.79 -14.63 -7.05
C ASN A 312 -16.53 -15.50 -7.08
N ALA A 313 -15.59 -15.31 -6.14
CA ALA A 313 -14.43 -16.18 -5.98
C ALA A 313 -14.84 -17.61 -5.59
N VAL A 314 -15.93 -17.78 -4.83
CA VAL A 314 -16.46 -19.10 -4.45
C VAL A 314 -16.87 -19.93 -5.67
N LEU A 315 -17.47 -19.30 -6.68
CA LEU A 315 -17.82 -19.96 -7.94
C LEU A 315 -16.56 -20.43 -8.69
N ARG A 316 -15.54 -19.57 -8.79
CA ARG A 316 -14.25 -19.91 -9.38
C ARG A 316 -13.56 -21.08 -8.66
N LEU A 317 -13.66 -21.14 -7.33
CA LEU A 317 -13.12 -22.24 -6.54
C LEU A 317 -13.84 -23.57 -6.80
N LYS A 318 -15.15 -23.52 -7.09
CA LYS A 318 -15.94 -24.69 -7.50
C LYS A 318 -15.55 -25.16 -8.90
N ASP A 319 -15.43 -24.24 -9.86
CA ASP A 319 -14.99 -24.54 -11.22
C ASP A 319 -13.57 -25.11 -11.25
N ALA A 320 -12.68 -24.59 -10.39
CA ALA A 320 -11.34 -25.11 -10.18
C ALA A 320 -11.34 -26.48 -9.46
N GLY A 321 -12.47 -27.05 -9.05
CA GLY A 321 -12.55 -28.32 -8.33
C GLY A 321 -11.83 -28.30 -6.97
N ILE A 322 -11.64 -27.12 -6.38
CA ILE A 322 -11.10 -26.95 -5.02
C ILE A 322 -12.22 -27.16 -4.01
N ILE A 323 -13.37 -26.53 -4.26
CA ILE A 323 -14.62 -26.80 -3.55
C ILE A 323 -15.33 -27.91 -4.32
N THR A 324 -15.45 -29.08 -3.69
CA THR A 324 -16.03 -30.29 -4.29
C THR A 324 -17.40 -30.64 -3.71
N ARG A 325 -17.88 -29.86 -2.73
CA ARG A 325 -19.13 -30.07 -2.00
C ARG A 325 -19.95 -28.79 -2.01
N ASN A 326 -21.26 -28.91 -1.80
CA ASN A 326 -22.16 -27.76 -1.71
C ASN A 326 -22.20 -27.13 -0.30
N LEU A 327 -21.37 -27.61 0.62
CA LEU A 327 -21.19 -26.99 1.94
C LEU A 327 -20.00 -26.02 1.84
N VAL A 328 -20.32 -24.73 1.92
CA VAL A 328 -19.35 -23.62 1.90
C VAL A 328 -19.71 -22.66 3.03
N VAL A 329 -18.70 -22.08 3.66
CA VAL A 329 -18.84 -20.90 4.50
C VAL A 329 -19.04 -19.72 3.56
N LEU A 330 -20.21 -19.09 3.61
CA LEU A 330 -20.40 -17.88 2.81
C LEU A 330 -19.49 -16.78 3.37
N PRO A 331 -18.64 -16.15 2.54
CA PRO A 331 -17.91 -14.96 2.95
C PRO A 331 -18.87 -13.89 3.44
N SER A 332 -18.39 -13.00 4.31
CA SER A 332 -19.16 -11.81 4.68
C SER A 332 -19.58 -11.04 3.41
N THR A 333 -20.79 -10.49 3.42
CA THR A 333 -21.27 -9.63 2.33
C THR A 333 -20.53 -8.30 2.26
N SER A 334 -19.72 -7.98 3.28
CA SER A 334 -18.92 -6.76 3.38
C SER A 334 -17.45 -7.14 3.46
N ASN A 335 -16.61 -6.52 2.65
CA ASN A 335 -15.17 -6.78 2.57
C ASN A 335 -14.37 -5.64 3.22
N ILE A 336 -13.25 -5.97 3.87
CA ILE A 336 -12.41 -4.99 4.60
C ILE A 336 -11.10 -4.68 3.88
N SER A 337 -10.92 -5.16 2.66
CA SER A 337 -9.67 -5.10 1.91
C SER A 337 -9.30 -3.68 1.47
N LEU A 338 -10.23 -2.72 1.46
CA LEU A 338 -9.87 -1.29 1.33
C LEU A 338 -9.13 -0.73 2.55
N ALA A 339 -9.21 -1.40 3.70
CA ALA A 339 -8.38 -1.09 4.87
C ALA A 339 -7.06 -1.89 4.90
N ASN A 340 -6.70 -2.57 3.80
CA ASN A 340 -5.50 -3.38 3.72
C ASN A 340 -4.32 -2.55 3.21
N ASN A 341 -3.70 -1.83 4.15
CA ASN A 341 -2.72 -0.81 3.83
C ASN A 341 -1.44 -1.40 3.19
N GLY A 342 -0.87 -0.69 2.22
CA GLY A 342 0.45 -0.99 1.66
C GLY A 342 1.25 0.26 1.32
N THR A 343 2.41 0.04 0.69
CA THR A 343 3.22 1.14 0.14
C THR A 343 3.28 0.98 -1.38
N HIS A 344 3.04 2.06 -2.11
CA HIS A 344 3.29 2.11 -3.54
C HIS A 344 4.59 2.86 -3.79
N LEU A 345 5.43 2.32 -4.68
CA LEU A 345 6.67 2.96 -5.11
C LEU A 345 6.60 3.25 -6.60
N SER A 346 6.53 4.52 -6.95
CA SER A 346 6.56 5.00 -8.33
C SER A 346 7.99 5.38 -8.73
N LEU A 347 8.41 4.90 -9.89
CA LEU A 347 9.62 5.31 -10.59
C LEU A 347 9.23 6.12 -11.84
N GLY A 348 9.91 7.22 -12.10
CA GLY A 348 9.71 8.06 -13.29
C GLY A 348 10.98 8.13 -14.14
N SER A 349 10.79 8.21 -15.47
CA SER A 349 11.86 8.56 -16.42
C SER A 349 11.66 9.99 -16.88
N ARG A 350 12.65 10.86 -16.67
CA ARG A 350 12.59 12.26 -17.11
C ARG A 350 12.61 12.35 -18.64
N ARG A 351 13.52 11.63 -19.27
CA ARG A 351 13.67 11.57 -20.74
C ARG A 351 12.39 11.12 -21.43
N LEU A 352 11.79 9.99 -21.01
CA LEU A 352 10.55 9.52 -21.64
C LEU A 352 9.40 10.49 -21.40
N SER A 353 9.32 11.07 -20.19
CA SER A 353 8.31 12.07 -19.86
C SER A 353 8.42 13.31 -20.75
N GLU A 354 9.63 13.77 -21.04
CA GLU A 354 9.91 14.92 -21.91
C GLU A 354 9.60 14.63 -23.37
N VAL A 355 10.03 13.48 -23.88
CA VAL A 355 9.78 13.10 -25.28
C VAL A 355 8.27 13.00 -25.55
N LEU A 356 7.52 12.41 -24.63
CA LEU A 356 6.05 12.31 -24.74
C LEU A 356 5.38 13.67 -24.56
N ARG A 357 5.86 14.50 -23.63
CA ARG A 357 5.35 15.87 -23.44
C ARG A 357 5.58 16.76 -24.65
N ALA A 358 6.72 16.59 -25.34
CA ALA A 358 7.04 17.31 -26.58
C ALA A 358 6.12 16.92 -27.76
N GLY A 359 5.39 15.80 -27.66
CA GLY A 359 4.40 15.40 -28.66
C GLY A 359 5.01 15.01 -30.02
N THR A 360 6.27 14.56 -30.04
CA THR A 360 6.95 14.18 -31.29
C THR A 360 6.37 12.88 -31.86
N LYS A 361 6.44 12.69 -33.19
CA LYS A 361 6.04 11.42 -33.81
C LYS A 361 7.00 10.26 -33.55
N ARG A 362 8.17 10.53 -32.93
CA ARG A 362 9.25 9.55 -32.75
C ARG A 362 8.94 8.53 -31.65
N TYR A 363 8.21 8.95 -30.62
CA TYR A 363 7.73 8.08 -29.54
C TYR A 363 6.37 8.59 -29.06
N THR A 364 5.35 7.74 -29.11
CA THR A 364 3.94 8.12 -28.92
C THR A 364 3.34 7.34 -27.75
N PRO A 365 2.13 7.67 -27.27
CA PRO A 365 1.45 6.88 -26.24
C PRO A 365 1.29 5.39 -26.61
N ALA A 366 1.18 5.07 -27.91
CA ALA A 366 1.14 3.68 -28.37
C ALA A 366 2.50 2.97 -28.15
N HIS A 367 3.61 3.66 -28.41
CA HIS A 367 4.95 3.15 -28.11
C HIS A 367 5.18 2.97 -26.60
N GLU A 368 4.76 3.95 -25.79
CA GLU A 368 4.79 3.86 -24.31
C GLU A 368 4.03 2.62 -23.82
N LYS A 369 2.86 2.34 -24.41
CA LYS A 369 2.03 1.19 -24.03
C LYS A 369 2.68 -0.15 -24.40
N VAL A 370 3.19 -0.29 -25.64
CA VAL A 370 3.87 -1.52 -26.08
C VAL A 370 5.09 -1.81 -25.21
N VAL A 371 5.96 -0.83 -24.98
CA VAL A 371 7.14 -1.00 -24.13
C VAL A 371 6.74 -1.24 -22.68
N GLY A 372 5.79 -0.46 -22.16
CA GLY A 372 5.35 -0.53 -20.78
C GLY A 372 4.79 -1.89 -20.39
N ASP A 373 3.93 -2.47 -21.22
CA ASP A 373 3.35 -3.79 -20.95
C ASP A 373 4.41 -4.90 -20.98
N LEU A 374 5.36 -4.83 -21.91
CA LEU A 374 6.48 -5.78 -21.98
C LEU A 374 7.40 -5.66 -20.76
N VAL A 375 7.70 -4.43 -20.31
CA VAL A 375 8.47 -4.20 -19.09
C VAL A 375 7.75 -4.81 -17.89
N ILE A 376 6.44 -4.59 -17.73
CA ILE A 376 5.64 -5.20 -16.65
C ILE A 376 5.77 -6.73 -16.68
N LYS A 377 5.59 -7.36 -17.85
CA LYS A 377 5.75 -8.82 -18.01
C LYS A 377 7.12 -9.32 -17.54
N ILE A 378 8.19 -8.60 -17.88
CA ILE A 378 9.56 -8.95 -17.46
C ILE A 378 9.68 -8.81 -15.94
N VAL A 379 9.29 -7.65 -15.38
CA VAL A 379 9.40 -7.36 -13.94
C VAL A 379 8.61 -8.35 -13.08
N GLU A 380 7.45 -8.83 -13.55
CA GLU A 380 6.64 -9.83 -12.82
C GLU A 380 7.43 -11.11 -12.46
N HIS A 381 8.44 -11.50 -13.24
CA HIS A 381 9.30 -12.65 -12.94
C HIS A 381 10.22 -12.42 -11.75
N PHE A 382 10.59 -11.16 -11.48
CA PHE A 382 11.51 -10.77 -10.41
C PHE A 382 10.81 -10.43 -9.09
N LEU A 383 9.48 -10.28 -9.08
CA LEU A 383 8.69 -9.99 -7.87
C LEU A 383 8.97 -10.92 -6.67
N PRO A 384 9.27 -12.23 -6.85
CA PRO A 384 9.65 -13.09 -5.74
C PRO A 384 10.87 -12.62 -4.94
N LEU A 385 11.75 -11.77 -5.49
CA LEU A 385 12.89 -11.20 -4.77
C LEU A 385 12.47 -10.20 -3.69
N PHE A 386 11.30 -9.57 -3.81
CA PHE A 386 10.84 -8.52 -2.89
C PHE A 386 10.01 -9.07 -1.72
N VAL A 387 9.13 -10.04 -2.02
CA VAL A 387 8.14 -10.59 -1.08
C VAL A 387 8.80 -11.32 0.09
N GLY A 388 8.55 -10.88 1.32
CA GLY A 388 9.18 -11.42 2.52
C GLY A 388 10.65 -11.02 2.72
N THR A 389 11.33 -10.58 1.66
CA THR A 389 12.74 -10.14 1.69
C THR A 389 12.87 -8.70 2.19
N TYR A 390 12.09 -7.79 1.59
CA TYR A 390 12.12 -6.35 1.90
C TYR A 390 10.81 -5.85 2.51
N SER A 391 9.67 -6.39 2.11
CA SER A 391 8.37 -6.11 2.75
C SER A 391 7.65 -7.42 3.08
N ALA A 392 6.79 -7.39 4.10
CA ALA A 392 6.04 -8.56 4.53
C ALA A 392 4.74 -8.19 5.24
N ALA A 393 3.87 -9.18 5.44
CA ALA A 393 2.64 -9.07 6.22
C ALA A 393 2.42 -10.37 7.02
N PRO A 394 3.20 -10.58 8.10
CA PRO A 394 3.15 -11.82 8.88
C PRO A 394 1.76 -12.08 9.43
N TYR A 395 1.24 -13.28 9.22
CA TYR A 395 -0.10 -13.66 9.66
C TYR A 395 -0.17 -15.10 10.17
N ARG A 396 -0.96 -15.32 11.23
CA ARG A 396 -1.20 -16.64 11.82
C ARG A 396 -2.65 -17.04 11.55
N MET A 397 -2.84 -18.08 10.75
CA MET A 397 -4.16 -18.57 10.36
C MET A 397 -4.50 -19.83 11.16
N ASN A 398 -5.59 -19.82 11.93
CA ASN A 398 -6.03 -20.98 12.68
C ASN A 398 -6.53 -22.09 11.74
N PHE A 399 -6.62 -23.32 12.23
CA PHE A 399 -7.21 -24.40 11.46
C PHE A 399 -8.64 -24.08 11.02
N GLN A 400 -9.46 -23.50 11.90
CA GLN A 400 -10.85 -23.14 11.58
C GLN A 400 -10.99 -22.13 10.43
N ASP A 401 -9.93 -21.36 10.13
CA ASP A 401 -9.93 -20.36 9.06
C ASP A 401 -9.44 -20.94 7.73
N PHE A 402 -9.00 -22.21 7.69
CA PHE A 402 -8.48 -22.92 6.51
C PHE A 402 -9.57 -23.42 5.55
N HIS A 403 -10.71 -22.75 5.52
CA HIS A 403 -11.74 -22.91 4.48
C HIS A 403 -11.23 -22.32 3.17
N PRO A 404 -11.29 -23.02 2.02
CA PRO A 404 -10.72 -22.51 0.76
C PRO A 404 -11.32 -21.16 0.34
N GLU A 405 -12.60 -20.93 0.56
CA GLU A 405 -13.32 -19.66 0.34
C GLU A 405 -12.82 -18.47 1.16
N LEU A 406 -12.13 -18.72 2.28
CA LEU A 406 -11.57 -17.68 3.15
C LEU A 406 -10.05 -17.61 2.98
N ALA A 407 -9.37 -18.76 3.02
CA ALA A 407 -7.91 -18.84 2.99
C ALA A 407 -7.31 -18.41 1.65
N LEU A 408 -7.99 -18.66 0.53
CA LEU A 408 -7.47 -18.30 -0.80
C LEU A 408 -7.77 -16.85 -1.19
N GLY A 409 -8.53 -16.10 -0.39
CA GLY A 409 -8.78 -14.67 -0.60
C GLY A 409 -9.16 -14.33 -2.05
N PHE A 410 -8.37 -13.47 -2.69
CA PHE A 410 -8.58 -13.04 -4.07
C PHE A 410 -7.86 -13.88 -5.13
N LEU A 411 -7.01 -14.84 -4.73
CA LEU A 411 -6.26 -15.70 -5.66
C LEU A 411 -7.11 -16.36 -6.78
N PRO A 412 -8.40 -16.71 -6.57
CA PRO A 412 -9.24 -17.24 -7.64
C PRO A 412 -9.43 -16.30 -8.84
N HIS A 413 -9.20 -15.00 -8.65
CA HIS A 413 -9.27 -13.98 -9.71
C HIS A 413 -7.88 -13.53 -10.19
N GLU A 414 -6.81 -14.03 -9.57
CA GLU A 414 -5.41 -13.62 -9.85
C GLU A 414 -4.59 -14.75 -10.47
N LEU A 415 -5.07 -16.00 -10.39
CA LEU A 415 -4.41 -17.20 -10.91
C LEU A 415 -5.39 -18.07 -11.71
N ASP A 416 -4.86 -18.69 -12.75
CA ASP A 416 -5.54 -19.75 -13.49
C ASP A 416 -5.87 -20.94 -12.56
N PHE A 417 -6.97 -21.63 -12.84
CA PHE A 417 -7.48 -22.75 -12.03
C PHE A 417 -6.44 -23.87 -11.86
N THR A 418 -5.52 -24.04 -12.81
CA THR A 418 -4.44 -25.03 -12.72
C THR A 418 -3.42 -24.65 -11.66
N HIS A 419 -2.86 -23.44 -11.74
CA HIS A 419 -1.88 -22.97 -10.77
C HIS A 419 -2.50 -22.77 -9.38
N LEU A 420 -3.74 -22.27 -9.30
CA LEU A 420 -4.48 -22.15 -8.04
C LEU A 420 -4.62 -23.49 -7.32
N ARG A 421 -5.03 -24.55 -8.02
CA ARG A 421 -5.10 -25.92 -7.46
C ARG A 421 -3.73 -26.43 -7.01
N MET A 422 -2.71 -26.20 -7.83
CA MET A 422 -1.34 -26.63 -7.51
C MET A 422 -0.85 -25.94 -6.24
N LEU A 423 -1.04 -24.63 -6.14
CA LEU A 423 -0.66 -23.80 -5.01
C LEU A 423 -1.42 -24.21 -3.75
N TRP A 424 -2.76 -24.29 -3.81
CA TRP A 424 -3.60 -24.69 -2.69
C TRP A 424 -3.19 -26.04 -2.11
N ARG A 425 -2.92 -27.01 -2.98
CA ARG A 425 -2.50 -28.33 -2.52
C ARG A 425 -1.12 -28.31 -1.84
N ARG A 426 -0.21 -27.44 -2.28
CA ARG A 426 1.08 -27.25 -1.60
C ARG A 426 0.94 -26.56 -0.27
N TRP A 427 0.05 -25.58 -0.21
CA TRP A 427 -0.25 -24.87 1.02
C TRP A 427 -0.81 -25.81 2.09
N LYS A 428 -1.80 -26.65 1.76
CA LYS A 428 -2.31 -27.68 2.68
C LYS A 428 -1.21 -28.62 3.20
N LYS A 429 -0.23 -28.95 2.36
CA LYS A 429 0.92 -29.76 2.77
C LYS A 429 1.85 -28.99 3.72
N LYS A 430 2.13 -27.71 3.44
CA LYS A 430 2.92 -26.82 4.30
C LYS A 430 2.29 -26.70 5.69
N ALA A 431 0.98 -26.46 5.74
CA ALA A 431 0.18 -26.34 6.95
C ALA A 431 0.01 -27.66 7.73
N LYS A 432 0.56 -28.79 7.24
CA LYS A 432 0.47 -30.13 7.85
C LYS A 432 -0.97 -30.58 8.15
N LEU A 433 -1.92 -30.20 7.28
CA LEU A 433 -3.34 -30.47 7.46
C LEU A 433 -3.75 -31.87 7.00
N SER A 434 -3.09 -32.92 7.50
CA SER A 434 -3.37 -34.30 7.07
C SER A 434 -3.63 -35.24 8.23
N VAL A 435 -4.66 -36.07 8.08
CA VAL A 435 -5.03 -37.14 9.01
C VAL A 435 -5.11 -38.45 8.23
N PHE A 436 -4.44 -39.50 8.72
CA PHE A 436 -4.31 -40.80 8.03
C PHE A 436 -3.90 -40.69 6.55
N GLY A 437 -2.97 -39.76 6.24
CA GLY A 437 -2.46 -39.54 4.89
C GLY A 437 -3.40 -38.79 3.93
N ARG A 438 -4.58 -38.36 4.39
CA ARG A 438 -5.53 -37.56 3.61
C ARG A 438 -5.53 -36.11 4.11
N ALA A 439 -5.47 -35.15 3.19
CA ALA A 439 -5.57 -33.74 3.54
C ALA A 439 -7.00 -33.41 4.00
N ILE A 440 -7.15 -32.76 5.14
CA ILE A 440 -8.42 -32.36 5.73
C ILE A 440 -8.44 -30.83 5.81
N THR A 441 -9.52 -30.25 5.31
CA THR A 441 -9.90 -28.86 5.57
C THR A 441 -11.04 -28.85 6.59
N PRO A 442 -11.28 -27.72 7.26
CA PRO A 442 -12.48 -27.54 8.09
C PRO A 442 -13.77 -27.92 7.33
N VAL A 443 -14.78 -28.33 8.10
CA VAL A 443 -16.07 -28.81 7.57
C VAL A 443 -17.18 -27.78 7.71
N GLY A 444 -17.00 -26.72 8.51
CA GLY A 444 -17.90 -25.55 8.55
C GLY A 444 -18.42 -25.25 9.95
N PRO A 445 -19.13 -26.19 10.60
CA PRO A 445 -19.59 -25.97 11.97
C PRO A 445 -18.41 -25.78 12.92
N MET A 446 -18.27 -24.57 13.50
CA MET A 446 -17.12 -24.20 14.33
C MET A 446 -16.85 -25.17 15.50
N TRP A 447 -17.89 -25.70 16.14
CA TRP A 447 -17.72 -26.65 17.25
C TRP A 447 -17.07 -27.95 16.80
N LEU A 448 -17.39 -28.41 15.58
CA LEU A 448 -16.82 -29.61 14.99
C LEU A 448 -15.39 -29.36 14.52
N ASP A 449 -15.13 -28.21 13.91
CA ASP A 449 -13.78 -27.81 13.50
C ASP A 449 -12.83 -27.67 14.70
N ARG A 450 -13.32 -27.14 15.83
CA ARG A 450 -12.57 -27.10 17.10
C ARG A 450 -12.28 -28.50 17.63
N ALA A 451 -13.27 -29.40 17.60
CA ALA A 451 -13.07 -30.79 18.03
C ALA A 451 -12.05 -31.53 17.14
N LEU A 452 -12.13 -31.36 15.82
CA LEU A 452 -11.16 -31.92 14.86
C LEU A 452 -9.75 -31.36 15.07
N SER A 453 -9.64 -30.06 15.29
CA SER A 453 -8.38 -29.38 15.59
C SER A 453 -7.74 -29.95 16.84
N ALA A 454 -8.51 -30.11 17.92
CA ALA A 454 -8.03 -30.66 19.19
C ALA A 454 -7.63 -32.14 19.05
N LEU A 455 -8.47 -32.97 18.43
CA LEU A 455 -8.24 -34.42 18.32
C LEU A 455 -7.01 -34.74 17.46
N PHE A 456 -6.82 -34.02 16.35
CA PHE A 456 -5.75 -34.29 15.38
C PHE A 456 -4.60 -33.28 15.44
N HIS A 457 -4.58 -32.39 16.42
CA HIS A 457 -3.56 -31.36 16.61
C HIS A 457 -3.35 -30.47 15.37
N LEU A 458 -4.43 -30.17 14.65
CA LEU A 458 -4.41 -29.33 13.46
C LEU A 458 -4.39 -27.86 13.89
N ARG A 459 -3.23 -27.20 13.79
CA ARG A 459 -3.04 -25.81 14.24
C ARG A 459 -3.35 -24.75 13.18
N GLY A 460 -3.35 -25.13 11.89
CA GLY A 460 -3.34 -24.18 10.77
C GLY A 460 -1.92 -23.86 10.34
N ASP A 461 -1.66 -22.61 9.92
CA ASP A 461 -0.38 -22.22 9.32
C ASP A 461 0.08 -20.81 9.75
N TYR A 462 1.33 -20.50 9.43
CA TYR A 462 1.93 -19.19 9.50
C TYR A 462 2.30 -18.71 8.10
N VAL A 463 1.84 -17.52 7.70
CA VAL A 463 2.00 -16.94 6.36
C VAL A 463 2.94 -15.73 6.44
N PRO A 464 4.07 -15.72 5.72
CA PRO A 464 5.01 -14.59 5.72
C PRO A 464 4.43 -13.27 5.20
N ASP A 465 3.61 -13.31 4.16
CA ASP A 465 2.96 -12.13 3.59
C ASP A 465 1.52 -12.45 3.17
N PHE A 466 0.59 -12.23 4.09
CA PHE A 466 -0.82 -12.53 3.88
C PHE A 466 -1.57 -11.42 3.13
N ARG A 467 -1.04 -10.20 3.09
CA ARG A 467 -1.64 -9.09 2.34
C ARG A 467 -1.76 -9.44 0.86
N LEU A 468 -0.73 -10.06 0.28
CA LEU A 468 -0.75 -10.49 -1.13
C LEU A 468 -1.74 -11.62 -1.45
N ILE A 469 -2.49 -12.11 -0.45
CA ILE A 469 -3.52 -13.14 -0.60
C ILE A 469 -4.92 -12.56 -0.32
N ASP A 470 -5.02 -11.73 0.72
CA ASP A 470 -6.28 -11.14 1.22
C ASP A 470 -6.62 -9.77 0.59
N TYR A 471 -5.69 -9.18 -0.17
CA TYR A 471 -5.90 -8.00 -0.99
C TYR A 471 -5.89 -8.39 -2.46
N LEU A 472 -6.79 -7.80 -3.27
CA LEU A 472 -6.76 -7.95 -4.72
C LEU A 472 -5.57 -7.13 -5.26
N VAL A 473 -4.47 -7.79 -5.64
CA VAL A 473 -3.25 -7.12 -6.07
C VAL A 473 -3.14 -7.07 -7.59
N SER A 474 -3.53 -8.14 -8.27
CA SER A 474 -3.35 -8.26 -9.73
C SER A 474 -4.37 -9.16 -10.40
N LEU A 475 -5.27 -8.55 -11.17
CA LEU A 475 -6.30 -9.27 -11.92
C LEU A 475 -5.70 -10.14 -13.03
N LEU A 476 -6.28 -11.32 -13.22
CA LEU A 476 -5.94 -12.23 -14.31
C LEU A 476 -6.62 -11.78 -15.62
N SER A 477 -5.88 -11.86 -16.72
CA SER A 477 -6.40 -11.74 -18.08
C SER A 477 -7.56 -12.71 -18.38
N THR A 478 -8.43 -12.37 -19.35
CA THR A 478 -9.32 -13.34 -20.00
C THR A 478 -8.66 -13.88 -21.27
N ASP A 479 -9.19 -14.97 -21.83
CA ASP A 479 -8.65 -15.55 -23.08
C ASP A 479 -8.75 -14.59 -24.28
N GLN A 480 -9.68 -13.62 -24.24
CA GLN A 480 -9.93 -12.67 -25.32
C GLN A 480 -9.39 -11.26 -25.04
N SER A 481 -9.21 -10.90 -23.76
CA SER A 481 -8.76 -9.58 -23.35
C SER A 481 -7.55 -9.68 -22.42
N PRO A 482 -6.33 -9.73 -22.97
CA PRO A 482 -5.12 -9.73 -22.16
C PRO A 482 -4.88 -8.38 -21.48
N ALA A 483 -4.33 -8.40 -20.26
CA ALA A 483 -4.00 -7.21 -19.49
C ALA A 483 -2.78 -6.45 -20.05
N LEU A 484 -1.86 -7.16 -20.73
CA LEU A 484 -0.53 -6.68 -21.08
C LEU A 484 -0.16 -6.98 -22.55
N ASP A 485 -1.12 -6.91 -23.46
CA ASP A 485 -0.91 -7.19 -24.90
C ASP A 485 -0.07 -6.12 -25.64
N GLY A 486 0.20 -4.96 -25.01
CA GLY A 486 0.89 -3.82 -25.61
C GLY A 486 0.01 -2.90 -26.46
N LEU A 487 -1.28 -3.20 -26.62
CA LEU A 487 -2.20 -2.39 -27.41
C LEU A 487 -2.96 -1.40 -26.54
N LEU A 488 -3.24 -0.21 -27.09
CA LEU A 488 -4.05 0.79 -26.42
C LEU A 488 -5.45 0.25 -26.09
N GLY A 489 -5.95 0.60 -24.91
CA GLY A 489 -7.28 0.21 -24.42
C GLY A 489 -7.41 -1.26 -23.97
N ASN A 490 -6.32 -2.01 -23.82
CA ASN A 490 -6.37 -3.39 -23.33
C ASN A 490 -6.94 -3.50 -21.91
N ASP A 491 -6.62 -2.54 -21.05
CA ASP A 491 -7.15 -2.40 -19.70
C ASP A 491 -8.67 -2.19 -19.72
N PHE A 492 -9.20 -1.45 -20.69
CA PHE A 492 -10.64 -1.24 -20.84
C PHE A 492 -11.34 -2.51 -21.31
N ARG A 493 -10.77 -3.21 -22.32
CA ARG A 493 -11.31 -4.50 -22.80
C ARG A 493 -11.39 -5.52 -21.67
N LEU A 494 -10.31 -5.68 -20.91
CA LEU A 494 -10.27 -6.60 -19.78
C LEU A 494 -11.27 -6.21 -18.68
N ARG A 495 -11.34 -4.93 -18.30
CA ARG A 495 -12.31 -4.48 -17.27
C ARG A 495 -13.75 -4.71 -17.69
N ARG A 496 -14.08 -4.54 -18.98
CA ARG A 496 -15.41 -4.83 -19.53
C ARG A 496 -15.75 -6.32 -19.41
N ASP A 497 -14.83 -7.20 -19.80
CA ASP A 497 -15.03 -8.65 -19.68
C ASP A 497 -15.19 -9.08 -18.22
N LEU A 498 -14.33 -8.60 -17.33
CA LEU A 498 -14.42 -8.87 -15.89
C LEU A 498 -15.70 -8.31 -15.26
N GLY A 499 -16.21 -7.19 -15.80
CA GLY A 499 -17.51 -6.62 -15.44
C GLY A 499 -18.67 -7.55 -15.78
N GLN A 500 -18.65 -8.16 -16.96
CA GLN A 500 -19.66 -9.15 -17.38
C GLN A 500 -19.60 -10.42 -16.52
N LEU A 501 -18.41 -10.79 -16.04
CA LEU A 501 -18.20 -11.90 -15.11
C LEU A 501 -18.56 -11.55 -13.66
N GLY A 502 -18.91 -10.30 -13.37
CA GLY A 502 -19.21 -9.80 -12.02
C GLY A 502 -17.99 -9.73 -11.09
N VAL A 503 -16.77 -9.82 -11.63
CA VAL A 503 -15.51 -9.82 -10.86
C VAL A 503 -14.99 -8.41 -10.59
N PHE A 504 -15.25 -7.47 -11.51
CA PHE A 504 -14.72 -6.11 -11.45
C PHE A 504 -15.71 -5.07 -12.05
N ASP A 505 -15.37 -3.78 -12.05
CA ASP A 505 -16.19 -2.73 -12.67
C ASP A 505 -15.34 -1.85 -13.62
N GLU A 506 -15.91 -1.47 -14.76
CA GLU A 506 -15.25 -0.67 -15.80
C GLU A 506 -14.84 0.74 -15.35
N ARG A 507 -15.46 1.28 -14.30
CA ARG A 507 -15.12 2.60 -13.76
C ARG A 507 -13.88 2.55 -12.87
N MET A 508 -13.53 1.38 -12.33
CA MET A 508 -12.38 1.21 -11.45
C MET A 508 -11.08 1.13 -12.25
N SER A 509 -9.98 1.58 -11.65
CA SER A 509 -8.64 1.42 -12.23
C SER A 509 -8.18 -0.04 -12.12
N LEU A 510 -7.67 -0.63 -13.20
CA LEU A 510 -7.19 -2.02 -13.21
C LEU A 510 -6.07 -2.23 -12.18
N TYR A 511 -6.16 -3.34 -11.43
CA TYR A 511 -5.18 -3.73 -10.40
C TYR A 511 -4.10 -4.64 -11.00
N LEU A 512 -2.84 -4.28 -10.78
CA LEU A 512 -1.63 -4.98 -11.23
C LEU A 512 -0.53 -4.84 -10.16
N CYS A 513 0.30 -5.87 -9.99
CA CYS A 513 1.45 -5.81 -9.06
C CYS A 513 2.48 -4.73 -9.43
N TYR A 514 2.62 -4.46 -10.73
CA TYR A 514 3.48 -3.45 -11.31
C TYR A 514 2.71 -2.77 -12.43
N LYS A 515 2.58 -1.44 -12.37
CA LYS A 515 1.62 -0.69 -13.20
C LYS A 515 2.29 0.44 -13.95
N LEU A 516 2.03 0.52 -15.25
CA LEU A 516 2.45 1.66 -16.07
C LEU A 516 1.74 2.93 -15.59
N ARG A 517 2.53 3.94 -15.23
CA ARG A 517 2.09 5.31 -15.01
C ARG A 517 2.32 6.04 -16.32
N ALA A 518 1.30 6.01 -17.18
CA ALA A 518 1.38 6.61 -18.52
C ALA A 518 1.43 8.14 -18.45
N GLN A 519 2.25 8.76 -19.29
CA GLN A 519 2.45 10.20 -19.32
C GLN A 519 1.15 10.98 -19.55
N SER A 520 0.28 10.47 -20.44
CA SER A 520 -1.00 11.09 -20.77
C SER A 520 -1.99 11.15 -19.61
N VAL A 521 -1.84 10.29 -18.59
CA VAL A 521 -2.73 10.21 -17.42
C VAL A 521 -2.09 10.85 -16.20
N MET A 522 -0.80 10.59 -15.97
CA MET A 522 -0.11 10.95 -14.74
C MET A 522 0.75 12.21 -14.86
N GLY A 523 1.03 12.68 -16.08
CA GLY A 523 1.94 13.79 -16.36
C GLY A 523 3.42 13.38 -16.45
N PHE A 524 3.74 12.11 -16.21
CA PHE A 524 5.07 11.51 -16.34
C PHE A 524 4.96 10.07 -16.84
N SER A 525 5.98 9.59 -17.56
CA SER A 525 6.14 8.19 -17.97
C SER A 525 6.92 7.45 -16.89
N GLY A 526 6.32 6.40 -16.35
CA GLY A 526 6.88 5.70 -15.19
C GLY A 526 6.20 4.38 -14.88
N PHE A 527 6.58 3.79 -13.76
CA PHE A 527 5.98 2.55 -13.28
C PHE A 527 5.77 2.61 -11.78
N GLU A 528 4.75 1.91 -11.30
CA GLU A 528 4.44 1.81 -9.89
C GLU A 528 4.42 0.36 -9.43
N GLY A 529 5.25 0.05 -8.43
CA GLY A 529 5.17 -1.20 -7.68
C GLY A 529 4.12 -1.12 -6.58
N ARG A 530 3.14 -2.02 -6.63
CA ARG A 530 2.01 -2.12 -5.67
C ARG A 530 2.07 -3.36 -4.77
N HIS A 531 3.12 -4.14 -4.92
CA HIS A 531 3.30 -5.43 -4.23
C HIS A 531 3.95 -5.29 -2.84
N TYR A 532 4.28 -4.08 -2.39
CA TYR A 532 4.87 -3.90 -1.06
C TYR A 532 3.81 -3.89 0.03
N SER A 533 4.06 -4.70 1.06
CA SER A 533 3.28 -4.75 2.28
C SER A 533 3.85 -3.77 3.32
N LEU A 534 4.37 -4.26 4.45
CA LEU A 534 5.00 -3.45 5.48
C LEU A 534 6.52 -3.66 5.51
N PHE A 535 7.29 -2.57 5.68
CA PHE A 535 8.74 -2.61 5.88
C PHE A 535 9.10 -2.72 7.36
N SER A 536 10.23 -3.34 7.73
CA SER A 536 10.66 -3.30 9.13
C SER A 536 11.49 -2.06 9.44
N ASN A 537 12.12 -1.45 8.45
CA ASN A 537 12.91 -0.23 8.53
C ASN A 537 12.85 0.51 7.19
N HIS A 538 12.60 1.82 7.17
CA HIS A 538 12.54 2.60 5.94
C HIS A 538 13.94 2.78 5.33
N LEU A 539 14.91 3.21 6.14
CA LEU A 539 16.26 3.56 5.70
C LEU A 539 17.08 2.36 5.22
N GLU A 540 16.74 1.15 5.67
CA GLU A 540 17.32 -0.10 5.19
C GLU A 540 16.40 -0.79 4.17
N ASP A 541 15.26 -1.32 4.60
CA ASP A 541 14.50 -2.27 3.79
C ASP A 541 13.78 -1.58 2.62
N PHE A 542 13.21 -0.38 2.83
CA PHE A 542 12.54 0.37 1.76
C PHE A 542 13.55 1.00 0.79
N ALA A 543 14.67 1.52 1.29
CA ALA A 543 15.77 2.01 0.45
C ALA A 543 16.35 0.89 -0.44
N ASP A 544 16.58 -0.29 0.14
CA ASP A 544 17.05 -1.47 -0.58
C ASP A 544 16.00 -1.93 -1.61
N ALA A 545 14.71 -1.98 -1.25
CA ALA A 545 13.64 -2.32 -2.19
C ALA A 545 13.56 -1.34 -3.38
N ALA A 546 13.66 -0.04 -3.12
CA ALA A 546 13.64 0.99 -4.16
C ALA A 546 14.83 0.84 -5.12
N SER A 547 16.01 0.57 -4.58
CA SER A 547 17.22 0.32 -5.36
C SER A 547 17.08 -0.91 -6.27
N LEU A 548 16.54 -2.02 -5.75
CA LEU A 548 16.31 -3.22 -6.55
C LEU A 548 15.22 -3.00 -7.61
N GLN A 549 14.14 -2.30 -7.29
CA GLN A 549 13.09 -1.99 -8.27
C GLN A 549 13.64 -1.14 -9.41
N ALA A 550 14.46 -0.13 -9.12
CA ALA A 550 15.15 0.66 -10.13
C ALA A 550 16.02 -0.21 -11.05
N LEU A 551 16.87 -1.07 -10.46
CA LEU A 551 17.76 -1.96 -11.22
C LEU A 551 16.99 -2.93 -12.12
N VAL A 552 15.96 -3.58 -11.59
CA VAL A 552 15.11 -4.52 -12.35
C VAL A 552 14.37 -3.80 -13.48
N THR A 553 13.91 -2.57 -13.25
CA THR A 553 13.25 -1.75 -14.28
C THR A 553 14.22 -1.38 -15.40
N ALA A 554 15.41 -0.90 -15.06
CA ALA A 554 16.45 -0.57 -16.03
C ALA A 554 16.90 -1.81 -16.82
N LEU A 555 17.04 -2.97 -16.16
CA LEU A 555 17.34 -4.24 -16.83
C LEU A 555 16.22 -4.66 -17.81
N ALA A 556 14.95 -4.48 -17.43
CA ALA A 556 13.83 -4.74 -18.34
C ALA A 556 13.89 -3.85 -19.59
N PHE A 557 14.16 -2.55 -19.43
CA PHE A 557 14.37 -1.65 -20.58
C PHE A 557 15.56 -2.08 -21.44
N ARG A 558 16.64 -2.58 -20.84
CA ARG A 558 17.81 -3.09 -21.59
C ARG A 558 17.42 -4.29 -22.45
N TYR A 559 16.67 -5.24 -21.90
CA TYR A 559 16.20 -6.39 -22.69
C TYR A 559 15.29 -5.98 -23.85
N VAL A 560 14.43 -4.97 -23.64
CA VAL A 560 13.56 -4.44 -24.70
C VAL A 560 14.38 -3.70 -25.76
N ALA A 561 15.23 -2.76 -25.38
CA ALA A 561 16.03 -1.94 -26.29
C ALA A 561 17.00 -2.76 -27.15
N THR A 562 17.50 -3.88 -26.61
CA THR A 562 18.38 -4.81 -27.36
C THR A 562 17.62 -5.85 -28.18
N GLY A 563 16.28 -5.89 -28.08
CA GLY A 563 15.45 -6.90 -28.73
C GLY A 563 15.64 -8.33 -28.18
N GLN A 564 16.33 -8.49 -27.04
CA GLN A 564 16.56 -9.79 -26.41
C GLN A 564 15.29 -10.43 -25.87
N VAL A 565 14.30 -9.62 -25.50
CA VAL A 565 12.98 -10.07 -25.04
C VAL A 565 11.91 -9.27 -25.76
N THR A 566 10.93 -9.99 -26.30
CA THR A 566 9.78 -9.45 -27.04
C THR A 566 8.46 -9.92 -26.44
N HIS A 567 7.33 -9.37 -26.90
CA HIS A 567 6.01 -9.89 -26.50
C HIS A 567 5.82 -11.37 -26.86
N GLU A 568 6.50 -11.90 -27.88
CA GLU A 568 6.40 -13.31 -28.28
C GLU A 568 7.11 -14.25 -27.29
N ASP A 569 8.14 -13.76 -26.60
CA ASP A 569 8.88 -14.54 -25.60
C ASP A 569 8.10 -14.69 -24.28
N ILE A 570 7.12 -13.81 -24.05
CA ILE A 570 6.22 -13.85 -22.89
C ILE A 570 4.76 -13.68 -23.36
N PRO A 571 4.11 -14.78 -23.78
CA PRO A 571 2.73 -14.79 -24.26
C PRO A 571 1.70 -14.14 -23.32
N ASP A 572 0.61 -13.68 -23.94
CA ASP A 572 -0.48 -12.91 -23.34
C ASP A 572 -1.59 -13.76 -22.69
N ASP A 573 -1.52 -15.09 -22.82
CA ASP A 573 -2.58 -15.97 -22.34
C ASP A 573 -2.62 -16.08 -20.80
N PRO A 574 -3.83 -16.27 -20.21
CA PRO A 574 -3.99 -16.30 -18.75
C PRO A 574 -3.21 -17.43 -18.08
N PHE A 575 -2.97 -18.54 -18.76
CA PHE A 575 -2.18 -19.64 -18.19
C PHE A 575 -0.72 -19.20 -18.02
N THR A 576 -0.10 -18.63 -19.07
CA THR A 576 1.27 -18.11 -19.03
C THR A 576 1.44 -16.96 -18.04
N GLU A 577 0.42 -16.09 -17.92
CA GLU A 577 0.34 -15.06 -16.89
C GLU A 577 0.32 -15.60 -15.48
N SER A 578 -0.54 -16.58 -15.24
CA SER A 578 -0.60 -17.25 -13.95
C SER A 578 0.69 -18.01 -13.64
N GLU A 579 1.33 -18.62 -14.66
CA GLU A 579 2.56 -19.39 -14.52
C GLU A 579 3.75 -18.54 -14.04
N ARG A 580 3.89 -17.31 -14.54
CA ARG A 580 4.94 -16.37 -14.08
C ARG A 580 4.63 -15.77 -12.71
N ARG A 581 3.36 -15.47 -12.41
CA ARG A 581 2.94 -14.87 -11.13
C ARG A 581 2.92 -15.86 -9.96
N GLN A 582 2.74 -17.16 -10.20
CA GLN A 582 2.61 -18.15 -9.11
C GLN A 582 3.82 -18.16 -8.15
N CYS A 583 5.02 -17.82 -8.63
CA CYS A 583 6.24 -17.77 -7.81
C CYS A 583 6.14 -16.67 -6.73
N MET A 584 5.49 -15.54 -7.05
CA MET A 584 5.27 -14.44 -6.11
C MET A 584 4.30 -14.88 -5.01
N PHE A 585 3.14 -15.43 -5.37
CA PHE A 585 2.17 -15.91 -4.38
C PHE A 585 2.69 -17.11 -3.57
N ALA A 586 3.46 -18.01 -4.18
CA ALA A 586 4.12 -19.08 -3.44
C ALA A 586 5.13 -18.54 -2.42
N SER A 587 5.84 -17.46 -2.77
CA SER A 587 6.74 -16.76 -1.85
C SER A 587 5.98 -16.10 -0.70
N ALA A 588 4.87 -15.41 -0.99
CA ALA A 588 3.99 -14.78 -0.02
C ALA A 588 3.42 -15.79 1.00
N ILE A 589 2.94 -16.94 0.50
CA ILE A 589 2.44 -18.04 1.35
C ILE A 589 3.58 -18.74 2.10
N GLY A 590 4.81 -18.72 1.58
CA GLY A 590 5.94 -19.51 2.10
C GLY A 590 5.93 -20.97 1.65
N VAL A 591 5.36 -21.26 0.48
CA VAL A 591 5.37 -22.60 -0.13
C VAL A 591 6.74 -22.89 -0.75
N ALA A 592 7.34 -24.03 -0.42
CA ALA A 592 8.69 -24.36 -0.85
C ALA A 592 8.86 -24.64 -2.37
N THR A 593 7.81 -25.07 -3.07
CA THR A 593 7.93 -25.47 -4.49
C THR A 593 6.69 -25.14 -5.31
N VAL A 594 6.91 -24.70 -6.55
CA VAL A 594 5.89 -24.53 -7.60
C VAL A 594 6.10 -25.54 -8.73
N ASN A 595 5.19 -25.61 -9.70
CA ASN A 595 5.41 -26.38 -10.92
C ASN A 595 5.26 -25.48 -12.14
N VAL A 596 6.21 -25.58 -13.06
CA VAL A 596 6.30 -24.80 -14.30
C VAL A 596 6.35 -25.78 -15.47
N ARG A 597 5.72 -25.49 -16.60
CA ARG A 597 5.79 -26.29 -17.82
C ARG A 597 7.24 -26.42 -18.29
N GLU A 598 7.63 -27.64 -18.62
CA GLU A 598 8.99 -27.95 -19.07
C GLU A 598 9.27 -27.39 -20.46
N ALA A 599 8.31 -27.54 -21.38
CA ALA A 599 8.33 -26.97 -22.73
C ALA A 599 7.20 -25.93 -22.88
N GLY A 600 7.23 -24.89 -22.05
CA GLY A 600 6.25 -23.80 -22.10
C GLY A 600 6.60 -22.73 -23.16
N PRO A 601 5.60 -21.95 -23.61
CA PRO A 601 5.81 -20.88 -24.59
C PRO A 601 6.48 -19.63 -23.99
N ASN A 602 6.54 -19.49 -22.66
CA ASN A 602 7.29 -18.42 -21.99
C ASN A 602 8.80 -18.73 -21.99
N ARG A 603 9.49 -18.26 -23.02
CA ARG A 603 10.93 -18.47 -23.22
C ARG A 603 11.77 -17.77 -22.17
N PHE A 604 11.31 -16.61 -21.68
CA PHE A 604 12.01 -15.86 -20.64
C PHE A 604 12.01 -16.62 -19.30
N LEU A 605 10.86 -17.17 -18.89
CA LEU A 605 10.76 -18.03 -17.72
C LEU A 605 11.59 -19.30 -17.88
N ALA A 606 11.57 -19.94 -19.05
CA ALA A 606 12.39 -21.11 -19.33
C ALA A 606 13.89 -20.82 -19.17
N ARG A 607 14.36 -19.66 -19.63
CA ARG A 607 15.75 -19.19 -19.45
C ARG A 607 16.13 -19.06 -17.96
N ILE A 608 15.26 -18.45 -17.15
CA ILE A 608 15.48 -18.31 -15.70
C ILE A 608 15.47 -19.68 -15.01
N VAL A 609 14.48 -20.52 -15.31
CA VAL A 609 14.38 -21.87 -14.75
C VAL A 609 15.60 -22.72 -15.13
N GLY A 610 16.15 -22.55 -16.32
CA GLY A 610 17.40 -23.19 -16.75
C GLY A 610 18.62 -22.86 -15.87
N ARG A 611 18.62 -21.70 -15.20
CA ARG A 611 19.68 -21.30 -14.24
C ARG A 611 19.43 -21.81 -12.80
N THR A 612 18.30 -22.47 -12.53
CA THR A 612 18.00 -22.97 -11.19
C THR A 612 18.75 -24.28 -10.90
N GLN A 613 19.42 -24.36 -9.75
CA GLN A 613 20.31 -25.48 -9.42
C GLN A 613 19.58 -26.82 -9.24
N LYS A 614 18.32 -26.80 -8.78
CA LYS A 614 17.55 -28.01 -8.42
C LYS A 614 16.15 -27.97 -9.00
N THR A 615 16.01 -28.51 -10.20
CA THR A 615 14.71 -28.86 -10.79
C THR A 615 14.55 -30.36 -10.87
N ARG A 616 13.30 -30.83 -10.92
CA ARG A 616 12.98 -32.23 -11.25
C ARG A 616 11.63 -32.32 -11.90
N SER A 617 11.45 -33.27 -12.81
CA SER A 617 10.14 -33.53 -13.40
C SER A 617 9.11 -33.92 -12.33
N SER A 618 7.90 -33.39 -12.46
CA SER A 618 6.82 -33.63 -11.52
C SER A 618 6.18 -34.99 -11.81
N ARG A 619 6.27 -35.92 -10.84
CA ARG A 619 5.60 -37.22 -10.93
C ARG A 619 4.06 -37.16 -11.04
N ARG A 620 3.45 -36.01 -10.74
CA ARG A 620 1.99 -35.87 -10.73
C ARG A 620 1.45 -34.98 -11.85
N TYR A 621 2.22 -33.97 -12.24
CA TYR A 621 1.82 -33.05 -13.29
C TYR A 621 2.75 -33.34 -14.47
N ALA A 622 2.30 -34.17 -15.40
CA ALA A 622 3.07 -34.54 -16.57
C ALA A 622 3.48 -33.28 -17.35
N GLY A 623 4.69 -33.28 -17.91
CA GLY A 623 5.24 -32.13 -18.65
C GLY A 623 5.55 -30.89 -17.80
N HIS A 624 5.61 -31.02 -16.46
CA HIS A 624 5.97 -29.90 -15.57
C HIS A 624 7.25 -30.21 -14.78
N LEU A 625 8.11 -29.22 -14.65
CA LEU A 625 9.22 -29.17 -13.71
C LEU A 625 8.75 -28.67 -12.35
N ARG A 626 9.18 -29.33 -11.29
CA ARG A 626 9.04 -28.85 -9.92
C ARG A 626 10.25 -27.99 -9.58
N VAL A 627 10.00 -26.71 -9.33
CA VAL A 627 11.03 -25.71 -9.01
C VAL A 627 10.91 -25.33 -7.54
N ARG A 628 12.04 -25.28 -6.81
CA ARG A 628 12.09 -24.75 -5.44
C ARG A 628 12.15 -23.23 -5.48
N ILE A 629 11.37 -22.56 -4.64
CA ILE A 629 11.28 -21.09 -4.64
C ILE A 629 12.60 -20.44 -4.25
N GLU A 630 13.33 -21.01 -3.28
CA GLU A 630 14.67 -20.55 -2.90
C GLU A 630 15.65 -20.63 -4.07
N ASP A 631 15.67 -21.75 -4.78
CA ASP A 631 16.55 -21.96 -5.93
C ASP A 631 16.15 -21.04 -7.12
N TYR A 632 14.85 -20.74 -7.28
CA TYR A 632 14.34 -19.76 -8.25
C TYR A 632 14.80 -18.34 -7.92
N ARG A 633 14.70 -17.92 -6.65
CA ARG A 633 15.17 -16.60 -6.20
C ARG A 633 16.66 -16.40 -6.41
N LEU A 634 17.47 -17.43 -6.10
CA LEU A 634 18.91 -17.38 -6.37
C LEU A 634 19.21 -17.32 -7.87
N ALA A 635 18.44 -18.02 -8.72
CA ALA A 635 18.58 -17.91 -10.17
C ALA A 635 18.19 -16.52 -10.70
N LEU A 636 17.18 -15.87 -10.12
CA LEU A 636 16.84 -14.48 -10.45
C LEU A 636 17.98 -13.53 -10.08
N LEU A 637 18.59 -13.70 -8.90
CA LEU A 637 19.75 -12.91 -8.49
C LEU A 637 20.93 -13.10 -9.46
N SER A 638 21.27 -14.34 -9.79
CA SER A 638 22.32 -14.62 -10.79
C SER A 638 21.96 -14.05 -12.17
N THR A 639 20.69 -14.06 -12.55
CA THR A 639 20.23 -13.41 -13.80
C THR A 639 20.55 -11.92 -13.80
N ILE A 640 20.31 -11.22 -12.69
CA ILE A 640 20.66 -9.80 -12.55
C ILE A 640 22.18 -9.61 -12.59
N GLU A 641 22.94 -10.41 -11.85
CA GLU A 641 24.41 -10.32 -11.79
C GLU A 641 25.07 -10.53 -13.16
N ASP A 642 24.59 -11.49 -13.94
CA ASP A 642 25.15 -11.85 -15.25
C ASP A 642 24.71 -10.89 -16.37
N ASP A 643 23.43 -10.50 -16.38
CA ASP A 643 22.84 -9.76 -17.51
C ASP A 643 22.93 -8.22 -17.31
N ALA A 644 23.23 -7.74 -16.09
CA ALA A 644 23.26 -6.33 -15.74
C ALA A 644 24.59 -5.80 -15.14
N PRO A 645 25.80 -6.31 -15.46
CA PRO A 645 27.03 -5.92 -14.77
C PRO A 645 27.29 -4.40 -14.83
N GLU A 646 27.12 -3.79 -16.00
CA GLU A 646 27.28 -2.35 -16.21
C GLU A 646 26.23 -1.52 -15.47
N LEU A 647 24.98 -2.01 -15.34
CA LEU A 647 23.95 -1.32 -14.57
C LEU A 647 24.25 -1.40 -13.07
N ILE A 648 24.75 -2.54 -12.60
CA ILE A 648 25.16 -2.73 -11.20
C ILE A 648 26.30 -1.77 -10.85
N GLU A 649 27.27 -1.60 -11.74
CA GLU A 649 28.36 -0.64 -11.57
C GLU A 649 27.84 0.80 -11.62
N ALA A 650 27.06 1.16 -12.64
CA ALA A 650 26.50 2.50 -12.79
C ALA A 650 25.63 2.93 -11.61
N PHE A 651 24.87 1.99 -11.02
CA PHE A 651 24.00 2.25 -9.87
C PHE A 651 24.72 2.06 -8.52
N GLN A 652 25.98 1.57 -8.54
CA GLN A 652 26.78 1.23 -7.36
C GLN A 652 26.10 0.21 -6.42
N LEU A 653 25.45 -0.81 -7.00
CA LEU A 653 24.62 -1.78 -6.24
C LEU A 653 25.32 -3.09 -5.88
N ARG A 654 26.65 -3.18 -5.99
CA ARG A 654 27.39 -4.42 -5.66
C ARG A 654 27.14 -4.88 -4.23
N ASP A 655 27.28 -3.98 -3.26
CA ASP A 655 27.06 -4.28 -1.84
C ASP A 655 25.59 -4.57 -1.53
N HIS A 656 24.69 -3.86 -2.21
CA HIS A 656 23.25 -4.10 -2.10
C HIS A 656 22.88 -5.53 -2.55
N LEU A 657 23.43 -6.02 -3.67
CA LEU A 657 23.20 -7.39 -4.13
C LEU A 657 23.82 -8.45 -3.20
N MET A 658 24.94 -8.15 -2.54
CA MET A 658 25.48 -9.02 -1.48
C MET A 658 24.53 -9.12 -0.27
N ARG A 659 23.94 -8.00 0.16
CA ARG A 659 22.91 -7.99 1.21
C ARG A 659 21.65 -8.74 0.77
N LEU A 660 21.19 -8.55 -0.47
CA LEU A 660 20.08 -9.32 -1.04
C LEU A 660 20.36 -10.81 -0.97
N ARG A 661 21.55 -11.26 -1.41
CA ARG A 661 21.97 -12.67 -1.30
C ARG A 661 21.88 -13.18 0.14
N GLN A 662 22.36 -12.42 1.11
CA GLN A 662 22.27 -12.80 2.52
C GLN A 662 20.82 -12.90 2.99
N ARG A 663 19.94 -11.96 2.62
CA ARG A 663 18.50 -12.02 2.92
C ARG A 663 17.82 -13.25 2.31
N LEU A 664 18.26 -13.69 1.13
CA LEU A 664 17.73 -14.90 0.49
C LEU A 664 18.22 -16.20 1.15
N LEU A 665 19.44 -16.22 1.68
CA LEU A 665 20.05 -17.39 2.34
C LEU A 665 19.63 -17.53 3.81
N GLU A 666 19.44 -16.40 4.52
CA GLU A 666 19.02 -16.34 5.92
C GLU A 666 17.70 -15.55 6.09
N PRO A 667 16.59 -15.98 5.46
CA PRO A 667 15.35 -15.19 5.40
C PRO A 667 14.73 -14.95 6.78
N ASP A 668 14.83 -15.91 7.69
CA ASP A 668 14.30 -15.77 9.05
C ASP A 668 15.06 -14.71 9.85
N ARG A 669 16.36 -14.50 9.59
CA ARG A 669 17.20 -13.55 10.34
C ARG A 669 17.24 -12.18 9.67
N CYS A 670 17.56 -12.17 8.38
CA CYS A 670 17.88 -10.98 7.61
C CYS A 670 16.68 -10.45 6.80
N GLY A 671 15.72 -11.31 6.44
CA GLY A 671 14.52 -10.91 5.70
C GLY A 671 13.51 -10.15 6.56
N THR A 672 12.77 -9.22 5.94
CA THR A 672 11.75 -8.41 6.63
C THR A 672 10.65 -9.24 7.28
N ALA A 673 10.21 -10.34 6.64
CA ALA A 673 9.23 -11.24 7.26
C ALA A 673 9.74 -11.80 8.60
N GLY A 674 11.02 -12.19 8.66
CA GLY A 674 11.66 -12.67 9.88
C GLY A 674 11.84 -11.58 10.94
N LYS A 675 12.29 -10.38 10.53
CA LYS A 675 12.43 -9.20 11.42
C LYS A 675 11.09 -8.83 12.07
N LEU A 676 10.03 -8.67 11.28
CA LEU A 676 8.69 -8.34 11.79
C LEU A 676 8.15 -9.44 12.71
N THR A 677 8.30 -10.71 12.32
CA THR A 677 7.81 -11.83 13.15
C THR A 677 8.46 -11.86 14.51
N ARG A 678 9.78 -11.62 14.61
CA ARG A 678 10.48 -11.53 15.89
C ARG A 678 9.89 -10.45 16.78
N GLY A 679 9.73 -9.24 16.25
CA GLY A 679 9.13 -8.14 17.01
C GLY A 679 7.72 -8.46 17.52
N ILE A 680 6.91 -9.16 16.72
CA ILE A 680 5.55 -9.59 17.11
C ILE A 680 5.59 -10.64 18.23
N VAL A 681 6.43 -11.68 18.10
CA VAL A 681 6.48 -12.75 19.11
C VAL A 681 7.16 -12.31 20.40
N GLU A 682 8.10 -11.36 20.34
CA GLU A 682 8.71 -10.71 21.50
C GLU A 682 7.66 -9.97 22.34
N VAL A 683 6.75 -9.21 21.71
CA VAL A 683 5.62 -8.56 22.39
C VAL A 683 4.71 -9.59 23.07
N ALA A 684 4.52 -10.76 22.47
CA ALA A 684 3.73 -11.85 23.05
C ALA A 684 4.50 -12.70 24.08
N GLY A 685 5.81 -12.47 24.29
CA GLY A 685 6.63 -13.27 25.21
C GLY A 685 6.89 -14.71 24.75
N VAL A 686 6.87 -14.99 23.44
CA VAL A 686 7.12 -16.32 22.86
C VAL A 686 8.23 -16.28 21.80
N ASP A 687 8.77 -17.44 21.44
CA ASP A 687 9.88 -17.58 20.48
C ASP A 687 9.44 -17.88 19.04
N ARG A 688 8.19 -18.35 18.84
CA ARG A 688 7.70 -18.84 17.55
C ARG A 688 6.21 -18.54 17.35
N PRO A 689 5.79 -18.16 16.12
CA PRO A 689 4.40 -17.82 15.82
C PRO A 689 3.43 -18.99 16.01
N MET A 690 3.87 -20.23 15.76
CA MET A 690 3.01 -21.43 15.89
C MET A 690 2.71 -21.85 17.35
N ARG A 691 3.24 -21.13 18.34
CA ARG A 691 2.83 -21.25 19.75
C ARG A 691 1.59 -20.43 20.08
N LEU A 692 1.25 -19.46 19.23
CA LEU A 692 0.09 -18.59 19.37
C LEU A 692 -1.07 -19.10 18.51
N SER A 693 -2.28 -18.84 18.97
CA SER A 693 -3.48 -18.80 18.13
C SER A 693 -3.43 -17.63 17.15
N GLY A 694 -4.29 -17.66 16.15
CA GLY A 694 -4.44 -16.56 15.20
C GLY A 694 -4.85 -15.25 15.88
N GLU A 695 -5.74 -15.32 16.87
CA GLU A 695 -6.18 -14.15 17.63
C GLU A 695 -5.06 -13.56 18.49
N GLU A 696 -4.33 -14.40 19.25
CA GLU A 696 -3.20 -13.93 20.08
C GLU A 696 -2.09 -13.31 19.24
N PHE A 697 -1.75 -13.94 18.10
CA PHE A 697 -0.74 -13.39 17.19
C PHE A 697 -1.17 -12.05 16.60
N ALA A 698 -2.42 -11.92 16.16
CA ALA A 698 -2.91 -10.69 15.57
C ALA A 698 -3.00 -9.56 16.61
N GLN A 699 -3.41 -9.84 17.85
CA GLN A 699 -3.36 -8.86 18.94
C GLN A 699 -1.94 -8.41 19.28
N ALA A 700 -0.98 -9.35 19.30
CA ALA A 700 0.43 -9.02 19.48
C ALA A 700 0.98 -8.19 18.31
N ALA A 701 0.55 -8.51 17.07
CA ALA A 701 0.96 -7.78 15.88
C ALA A 701 0.47 -6.33 15.91
N GLU A 702 -0.81 -6.10 16.22
CA GLU A 702 -1.34 -4.74 16.36
C GLU A 702 -0.61 -3.94 17.47
N SER A 703 -0.30 -4.58 18.59
CA SER A 703 0.48 -3.96 19.68
C SER A 703 1.90 -3.60 19.24
N TYR A 704 2.57 -4.49 18.52
CA TYR A 704 3.89 -4.27 17.94
C TYR A 704 3.89 -3.10 16.94
N TYR A 705 2.90 -3.06 16.04
CA TYR A 705 2.77 -2.00 15.03
C TYR A 705 2.49 -0.63 15.63
N ARG A 706 1.55 -0.54 16.60
CA ARG A 706 1.18 0.72 17.26
C ARG A 706 2.27 1.26 18.19
N GLY A 707 3.08 0.38 18.77
CA GLY A 707 4.11 0.74 19.76
C GLY A 707 5.53 0.66 19.18
N PRO A 708 6.25 -0.47 19.37
CA PRO A 708 7.65 -0.63 18.98
C PRO A 708 8.00 -0.20 17.56
N LEU A 709 7.25 -0.65 16.55
CA LEU A 709 7.56 -0.33 15.15
C LEU A 709 7.33 1.16 14.84
N ARG A 710 6.21 1.72 15.30
CA ARG A 710 5.95 3.17 15.19
C ARG A 710 7.09 3.99 15.82
N ALA A 711 7.54 3.61 17.01
CA ALA A 711 8.65 4.28 17.67
C ALA A 711 9.96 4.16 16.89
N GLN A 712 10.21 3.01 16.25
CA GLN A 712 11.36 2.83 15.36
C GLN A 712 11.31 3.79 14.17
N TYR A 713 10.17 3.90 13.47
CA TYR A 713 10.02 4.83 12.36
C TYR A 713 10.19 6.29 12.77
N VAL A 714 9.70 6.68 13.95
CA VAL A 714 9.94 8.04 14.48
C VAL A 714 11.43 8.27 14.73
N ARG A 715 12.16 7.29 15.29
CA ARG A 715 13.62 7.41 15.48
C ARG A 715 14.37 7.54 14.15
N GLU A 716 14.07 6.69 13.18
CA GLU A 716 14.66 6.75 11.84
C GLU A 716 14.48 8.15 11.22
N ALA A 717 13.27 8.69 11.31
CA ALA A 717 12.96 10.00 10.77
C ALA A 717 13.62 11.15 11.54
N LEU A 718 13.69 11.07 12.87
CA LEU A 718 14.39 12.05 13.69
C LEU A 718 15.88 12.12 13.33
N THR A 719 16.52 10.97 13.09
CA THR A 719 17.90 10.93 12.59
C THR A 719 18.04 11.66 11.26
N CYS A 720 17.13 11.43 10.31
CA CYS A 720 17.17 12.14 9.02
C CYS A 720 17.02 13.66 9.18
N VAL A 721 16.03 14.11 9.96
CA VAL A 721 15.82 15.55 10.20
C VAL A 721 17.00 16.17 10.95
N GLU A 722 17.56 15.48 11.94
CA GLU A 722 18.73 15.97 12.68
C GLU A 722 19.94 16.19 11.76
N GLU A 723 20.21 15.27 10.83
CA GLU A 723 21.28 15.42 9.83
C GLU A 723 21.05 16.64 8.93
N ASP A 724 19.81 16.84 8.47
CA ASP A 724 19.47 18.01 7.64
C ASP A 724 19.60 19.33 8.41
N LEU A 725 19.22 19.34 9.70
CA LEU A 725 19.38 20.50 10.58
C LEU A 725 20.85 20.79 10.91
N ARG A 726 21.70 19.76 11.09
CA ARG A 726 23.15 19.96 11.27
C ARG A 726 23.78 20.64 10.07
N ALA A 727 23.40 20.25 8.85
CA ALA A 727 23.87 20.90 7.63
C ALA A 727 23.39 22.36 7.53
N ILE A 728 22.15 22.65 7.96
CA ILE A 728 21.62 24.02 8.05
C ILE A 728 22.43 24.87 9.06
N ASP A 729 22.72 24.33 10.23
CA ASP A 729 23.48 25.02 11.28
C ASP A 729 24.90 25.37 10.82
N GLN A 730 25.54 24.47 10.07
CA GLN A 730 26.86 24.66 9.45
C GLN A 730 26.85 25.68 8.31
N ALA A 731 25.67 25.91 7.70
CA ALA A 731 25.44 26.92 6.66
C ALA A 731 26.37 26.79 5.44
N GLU A 732 26.58 25.55 4.98
CA GLU A 732 27.53 25.22 3.91
C GLU A 732 27.13 25.80 2.53
N SER A 733 25.83 25.95 2.27
CA SER A 733 25.30 26.53 1.03
C SER A 733 24.49 27.82 1.26
N GLU A 734 24.18 28.54 0.18
CA GLU A 734 23.27 29.69 0.25
C GLU A 734 21.86 29.31 0.73
N THR A 735 21.35 28.16 0.27
CA THR A 735 20.09 27.57 0.77
C THR A 735 20.16 27.32 2.28
N ASP A 736 21.27 26.79 2.78
CA ASP A 736 21.45 26.52 4.21
C ASP A 736 21.51 27.81 5.02
N ARG A 737 22.18 28.86 4.52
CA ARG A 737 22.19 30.19 5.16
C ARG A 737 20.78 30.78 5.29
N ARG A 738 19.96 30.67 4.24
CA ARG A 738 18.55 31.10 4.29
C ARG A 738 17.75 30.28 5.30
N CYS A 739 17.92 28.95 5.30
CA CYS A 739 17.25 28.06 6.24
C CYS A 739 17.67 28.34 7.69
N ARG A 740 18.93 28.68 7.94
CA ARG A 740 19.45 29.00 9.28
C ARG A 740 18.81 30.26 9.86
N GLY A 741 18.53 31.26 9.03
CA GLY A 741 17.76 32.44 9.45
C GLY A 741 16.36 32.06 9.94
N ILE A 742 15.68 31.15 9.22
CA ILE A 742 14.37 30.63 9.60
C ILE A 742 14.45 29.79 10.89
N ALA A 743 15.44 28.90 10.99
CA ALA A 743 15.67 28.10 12.20
C ALA A 743 15.89 28.98 13.43
N THR A 744 16.67 30.06 13.29
CA THR A 744 16.92 31.03 14.36
C THR A 744 15.63 31.70 14.84
N ALA A 745 14.69 31.98 13.93
CA ALA A 745 13.38 32.52 14.29
C ALA A 745 12.50 31.51 15.08
N LEU A 746 12.68 30.21 14.87
CA LEU A 746 11.92 29.15 15.56
C LEU A 746 12.48 28.81 16.94
N VAL A 747 13.81 28.70 17.08
CA VAL A 747 14.45 28.15 18.29
C VAL A 747 15.41 29.12 18.99
N GLY A 748 15.56 30.34 18.46
CA GLY A 748 16.52 31.34 18.92
C GLY A 748 17.93 31.07 18.38
N PRO A 749 18.98 31.65 18.99
CA PRO A 749 20.37 31.54 18.50
C PRO A 749 21.01 30.16 18.73
N ARG A 750 20.25 29.18 19.23
CA ARG A 750 20.73 27.83 19.53
C ARG A 750 20.84 26.98 18.27
N SER A 751 21.62 25.90 18.32
CA SER A 751 21.64 24.91 17.24
C SER A 751 20.24 24.31 17.07
N SER A 752 19.79 24.26 15.82
CA SER A 752 18.50 23.66 15.47
C SER A 752 18.51 22.15 15.64
N ALA A 753 19.65 21.51 15.37
CA ALA A 753 19.84 20.08 15.62
C ALA A 753 19.80 19.76 17.12
N GLU A 754 20.53 20.50 17.96
CA GLU A 754 20.51 20.31 19.43
C GLU A 754 19.10 20.48 20.00
N ALA A 755 18.38 21.52 19.57
CA ALA A 755 17.01 21.78 20.03
C ALA A 755 16.03 20.64 19.69
N LEU A 756 16.18 20.00 18.53
CA LEU A 756 15.39 18.82 18.17
C LEU A 756 15.77 17.62 19.04
N THR A 757 17.06 17.38 19.24
CA THR A 757 17.58 16.24 20.01
C THR A 757 17.18 16.32 21.49
N GLU A 758 17.15 17.51 22.08
CA GLU A 758 16.60 17.73 23.44
C GLU A 758 15.11 17.35 23.54
N THR A 759 14.33 17.62 22.50
CA THR A 759 12.87 17.38 22.49
C THR A 759 12.53 15.94 22.07
N ALA A 760 13.43 15.24 21.38
CA ALA A 760 13.19 13.90 20.81
C ALA A 760 12.61 12.86 21.79
N PRO A 761 13.07 12.76 23.06
CA PRO A 761 12.47 11.83 24.02
C PRO A 761 10.99 12.11 24.28
N GLU A 762 10.59 13.38 24.36
CA GLU A 762 9.21 13.81 24.58
C GLU A 762 8.33 13.57 23.34
N LEU A 763 8.91 13.64 22.14
CA LEU A 763 8.22 13.31 20.88
C LEU A 763 7.95 11.79 20.77
N LEU A 764 8.88 10.97 21.27
CA LEU A 764 8.76 9.51 21.28
C LEU A 764 7.76 9.02 22.33
N SER A 765 7.77 9.61 23.53
CA SER A 765 6.81 9.30 24.59
C SER A 765 5.42 9.88 24.34
N GLY A 766 5.31 10.89 23.46
CA GLY A 766 4.09 11.67 23.26
C GLY A 766 3.83 12.68 24.38
N SER A 767 4.83 12.98 25.23
CA SER A 767 4.73 13.91 26.36
C SER A 767 5.19 15.35 26.05
N ALA A 768 5.45 15.67 24.78
CA ALA A 768 5.49 17.01 24.15
C ALA A 768 4.91 18.18 25.00
N GLY A 769 5.38 19.42 24.91
CA GLY A 769 4.49 20.60 25.13
C GLY A 769 3.84 21.06 23.82
N SER A 770 2.73 21.83 23.84
CA SER A 770 2.17 22.41 22.60
C SER A 770 3.18 23.32 21.87
N GLN A 771 3.93 24.14 22.63
CA GLN A 771 4.99 24.99 22.07
C GLN A 771 6.18 24.18 21.55
N ALA A 772 6.56 23.09 22.24
CA ALA A 772 7.62 22.20 21.79
C ALA A 772 7.24 21.52 20.48
N LEU A 773 6.00 21.01 20.37
CA LEU A 773 5.48 20.42 19.14
C LEU A 773 5.45 21.42 17.98
N LEU A 774 5.02 22.66 18.20
CA LEU A 774 5.00 23.69 17.15
C LEU A 774 6.42 23.98 16.63
N ARG A 775 7.42 24.05 17.53
CA ARG A 775 8.83 24.19 17.13
C ARG A 775 9.32 22.99 16.34
N SER A 776 9.06 21.76 16.80
CA SER A 776 9.45 20.54 16.09
C SER A 776 8.78 20.41 14.72
N LEU A 777 7.52 20.81 14.59
CA LEU A 777 6.80 20.92 13.31
C LEU A 777 7.50 21.91 12.38
N GLY A 778 7.85 23.10 12.87
CA GLY A 778 8.58 24.11 12.11
C GLY A 778 9.95 23.60 11.61
N LEU A 779 10.70 22.92 12.47
CA LEU A 779 12.00 22.32 12.10
C LEU A 779 11.84 21.18 11.08
N CYS A 780 10.83 20.34 11.22
CA CYS A 780 10.53 19.28 10.25
C CYS A 780 10.14 19.86 8.88
N LEU A 781 9.30 20.90 8.84
CA LEU A 781 8.92 21.61 7.62
C LEU A 781 10.13 22.29 6.96
N LEU A 782 11.05 22.84 7.76
CA LEU A 782 12.29 23.41 7.26
C LEU A 782 13.18 22.36 6.59
N ALA A 783 13.33 21.17 7.19
CA ALA A 783 14.06 20.07 6.57
C ALA A 783 13.43 19.64 5.24
N ILE A 784 12.11 19.49 5.17
CA ILE A 784 11.37 19.19 3.93
C ILE A 784 11.65 20.25 2.85
N SER A 785 11.57 21.53 3.21
CA SER A 785 11.81 22.66 2.30
C SER A 785 13.24 22.64 1.74
N ARG A 786 14.23 22.39 2.61
CA ARG A 786 15.63 22.25 2.20
C ARG A 786 15.81 21.08 1.22
N SER A 787 15.28 19.90 1.53
CA SER A 787 15.42 18.72 0.67
C SER A 787 14.76 18.94 -0.70
N GLN A 788 13.62 19.62 -0.75
CA GLN A 788 13.00 20.00 -2.01
C GLN A 788 13.88 20.96 -2.82
N ALA A 789 14.38 22.04 -2.20
CA ALA A 789 15.23 23.03 -2.88
C ALA A 789 16.49 22.39 -3.47
N LEU A 790 17.13 21.46 -2.75
CA LEU A 790 18.28 20.71 -3.25
C LEU A 790 17.95 19.81 -4.43
N ASN A 791 16.76 19.20 -4.46
CA ASN A 791 16.30 18.40 -5.60
C ASN A 791 15.98 19.28 -6.83
N SER A 792 15.42 20.48 -6.64
CA SER A 792 15.06 21.41 -7.72
C SER A 792 16.23 22.20 -8.31
N HIS A 793 17.15 22.73 -7.50
CA HIS A 793 18.31 23.49 -8.00
C HIS A 793 19.24 22.65 -8.89
N ARG A 794 19.27 21.34 -8.66
CA ARG A 794 20.01 20.40 -9.49
C ARG A 794 19.29 20.05 -10.79
N ASP A 795 18.01 20.40 -10.97
CA ASP A 795 17.36 20.35 -12.29
C ASP A 795 18.05 21.38 -13.17
N GLU A 796 18.05 22.66 -12.79
CA GLU A 796 18.63 23.75 -13.59
C GLU A 796 20.11 23.54 -13.98
N GLN A 797 20.94 22.99 -13.08
CA GLN A 797 22.35 22.72 -13.40
C GLN A 797 22.56 21.53 -14.34
N SER A 798 21.73 20.49 -14.28
CA SER A 798 21.77 19.33 -15.19
C SER A 798 21.35 19.69 -16.62
N TRP A 799 20.67 20.82 -16.83
CA TRP A 799 20.28 21.33 -18.14
C TRP A 799 21.34 22.23 -18.79
N ALA A 800 22.29 22.72 -17.98
CA ALA A 800 23.37 23.59 -18.43
C ALA A 800 24.66 22.84 -18.82
N SER A 801 24.72 21.52 -18.53
CA SER A 801 25.77 20.57 -18.90
C SER A 801 25.26 19.61 -19.96
#